data_AF-A0A8C2I424-F1
#
_entry.id   AF-A0A8C2I424-F1
#
_cell.length_a   1.000
_cell.length_b   1.000
_cell.length_c   1.000
_cell.angle_alpha   90.00
_cell.angle_beta   90.00
_cell.angle_gamma   90.00
#
_symmetry.space_group_name_H-M   'P 1'
#
loop_
_entity.id
_entity.type
_entity.pdbx_description
1 polymer ?
#
loop_
_entity_poly.entity_id
_entity_poly.type
_entity_poly.pdbx_seq_one_letter_code
_entity_poly.pdbx_strand_id
1 'polypeptide(L)'
;MDHLFLLTFVFCSISWIFFWEVRWKKSKENQIEEWLQRQSLSEYKYLFEDVQTLEELSLCVLSRLEEVVKAKHHWREITEAQVQLLRDFAFQEWLCSQSLEHYYHTLKTLGCTTLDDLAQFDSQLQLSLAAWGYYYEDYIKLSTGVRVLQASKGNRDQDYEIQLVHSLAERRLNEKWSLAGALIFGCTIALCFLIRDLMFYVIGGITVSIIAFVFTIKFLCELAARVVSFLQNDDPARHGDRSIYDYVRGNYLDPRSCKVSWDWKEPQEVGQTMSFRVQLFYKNGQPFPAHRPVGLRVNITHIELALEVPVTQEVLQEPESNVIKVAFTVRKAGRYEVAVKLGGLNVAYSPYYKIFQPGTVVPSKTKIAYHFSTLVLTYGQQHTLQIEPRDEYGNPTSNSVSLVDEVNYSMHVHPLGTVDEESSDDCYSTSVSLNKPQCQVLIKLTFRKKGCFRACISYRDQPLNNGEFDIIVLSENEKNCVEKNVSTPGISIYFEAYLYSMGTYSSCPWQFLASSQLALQRRPSMGDDEEEHDSPVEGQSEKVKKPKKVYCYISPKQFSVKEFYLKIIPWRLFTFRVCPGTKFTYHGPDPVHKYLTLVVDDGIQPPVELSCKDRNIMAATFIRFLHKNIGGSETFQDKVTFFQRELRHIHSKRPRTKTCLKVNRLSLLESSLKATRNFSVSDWSKNFEVVFQDEEGWLTE
;
A
#
# COMPACT_ATOMS: atom_id res chain seq x y z
N MET A 1 -60.26 -57.53 -15.01
CA MET A 1 -59.68 -56.71 -13.94
C MET A 1 -60.70 -56.61 -12.83
N ASP A 2 -60.40 -57.18 -11.67
CA ASP A 2 -61.33 -57.17 -10.54
C ASP A 2 -61.53 -55.73 -10.06
N HIS A 3 -62.79 -55.26 -10.07
CA HIS A 3 -63.17 -53.95 -9.51
C HIS A 3 -62.63 -53.75 -8.09
N LEU A 4 -62.41 -54.84 -7.35
CA LEU A 4 -61.81 -54.86 -6.03
C LEU A 4 -60.37 -54.34 -5.99
N PHE A 5 -59.57 -54.55 -7.03
CA PHE A 5 -58.16 -54.12 -7.08
C PHE A 5 -58.03 -52.62 -7.38
N LEU A 6 -58.86 -52.12 -8.29
CA LEU A 6 -58.95 -50.68 -8.57
C LEU A 6 -59.49 -49.91 -7.35
N LEU A 7 -60.50 -50.48 -6.67
CA LEU A 7 -61.06 -49.91 -5.45
C LEU A 7 -60.02 -49.89 -4.32
N THR A 8 -59.24 -50.96 -4.14
CA THR A 8 -58.19 -51.02 -3.11
C THR A 8 -57.02 -50.10 -3.42
N PHE A 9 -56.60 -49.95 -4.68
CA PHE A 9 -55.56 -48.97 -5.03
C PHE A 9 -56.01 -47.52 -4.82
N VAL A 10 -57.24 -47.19 -5.22
CA VAL A 10 -57.83 -45.87 -4.97
C VAL A 10 -57.97 -45.65 -3.46
N PHE A 11 -58.44 -46.64 -2.70
CA PHE A 11 -58.56 -46.55 -1.26
C PHE A 11 -57.21 -46.40 -0.56
N CYS A 12 -56.17 -47.13 -0.96
CA CYS A 12 -54.82 -47.01 -0.41
C CYS A 12 -54.17 -45.67 -0.77
N SER A 13 -54.34 -45.18 -2.00
CA SER A 13 -53.82 -43.88 -2.43
C SER A 13 -54.49 -42.74 -1.67
N ILE A 14 -55.83 -42.77 -1.54
CA ILE A 14 -56.59 -41.80 -0.75
C ILE A 14 -56.22 -41.89 0.72
N SER A 15 -56.15 -43.10 1.29
CA SER A 15 -55.80 -43.30 2.70
C SER A 15 -54.37 -42.84 3.02
N TRP A 16 -53.45 -42.95 2.06
CA TRP A 16 -52.06 -42.51 2.24
C TRP A 16 -51.91 -40.99 2.08
N ILE A 17 -52.64 -40.38 1.15
CA ILE A 17 -52.77 -38.91 1.06
C ILE A 17 -53.35 -38.38 2.36
N PHE A 18 -54.42 -39.01 2.86
CA PHE A 18 -55.05 -38.64 4.13
C PHE A 18 -54.11 -38.84 5.32
N PHE A 19 -53.33 -39.93 5.35
CA PHE A 19 -52.32 -40.17 6.38
C PHE A 19 -51.22 -39.11 6.38
N TRP A 20 -50.71 -38.72 5.21
CA TRP A 20 -49.71 -37.66 5.10
C TRP A 20 -50.27 -36.29 5.42
N GLU A 21 -51.50 -36.01 5.03
CA GLU A 21 -52.21 -34.78 5.39
C GLU A 21 -52.42 -34.69 6.89
N VAL A 22 -52.86 -35.78 7.54
CA VAL A 22 -52.98 -35.88 9.00
C VAL A 22 -51.62 -35.76 9.68
N ARG A 23 -50.57 -36.40 9.17
CA ARG A 23 -49.22 -36.34 9.75
C ARG A 23 -48.61 -34.95 9.63
N TRP A 24 -48.78 -34.29 8.49
CA TRP A 24 -48.33 -32.92 8.25
C TRP A 24 -49.06 -31.94 9.15
N LYS A 25 -50.39 -32.06 9.21
CA LYS A 25 -51.24 -31.25 10.10
C LYS A 25 -50.82 -31.43 11.55
N LYS A 26 -50.61 -32.66 12.01
CA LYS A 26 -50.16 -32.97 13.38
C LYS A 26 -48.75 -32.43 13.69
N SER A 27 -47.82 -32.50 12.75
CA SER A 27 -46.47 -31.97 12.95
C SER A 27 -46.43 -30.44 13.07
N LYS A 28 -47.34 -29.75 12.37
CA LYS A 28 -47.42 -28.28 12.37
C LYS A 28 -48.31 -27.73 13.49
N GLU A 29 -49.41 -28.42 13.82
CA GLU A 29 -50.19 -28.16 15.03
C GLU A 29 -49.32 -28.24 16.29
N ASN A 30 -48.41 -29.22 16.37
CA ASN A 30 -47.45 -29.31 17.48
C ASN A 30 -46.52 -28.09 17.56
N GLN A 31 -46.07 -27.52 16.44
CA GLN A 31 -45.19 -26.33 16.44
C GLN A 31 -45.94 -25.07 16.89
N ILE A 32 -47.20 -24.92 16.46
CA ILE A 32 -48.09 -23.82 16.89
C ILE A 32 -48.39 -23.94 18.39
N GLU A 33 -48.70 -25.15 18.86
CA GLU A 33 -49.01 -25.43 20.26
C GLU A 33 -47.80 -25.22 21.17
N GLU A 34 -46.61 -25.67 20.78
CA GLU A 34 -45.36 -25.39 21.50
C GLU A 34 -45.07 -23.89 21.60
N TRP A 35 -45.31 -23.13 20.53
CA TRP A 35 -45.10 -21.68 20.54
C TRP A 35 -46.11 -20.96 21.44
N LEU A 36 -47.40 -21.30 21.34
CA LEU A 36 -48.45 -20.77 22.20
C LEU A 36 -48.21 -21.11 23.68
N GLN A 37 -47.73 -22.32 23.97
CA GLN A 37 -47.39 -22.75 25.33
C GLN A 37 -46.20 -21.96 25.90
N ARG A 38 -45.16 -21.72 25.08
CA ARG A 38 -43.99 -20.90 25.49
C ARG A 38 -44.36 -19.45 25.83
N GLN A 39 -45.37 -18.90 25.16
CA GLN A 39 -45.85 -17.53 25.40
C GLN A 39 -47.02 -17.46 26.39
N SER A 40 -47.36 -18.56 27.08
CA SER A 40 -48.50 -18.63 28.02
C SER A 40 -49.86 -18.27 27.38
N LEU A 41 -50.01 -18.51 26.07
CA LEU A 41 -51.20 -18.21 25.26
C LEU A 41 -52.04 -19.45 24.90
N SER A 42 -51.80 -20.58 25.57
CA SER A 42 -52.51 -21.85 25.31
C SER A 42 -54.03 -21.74 25.49
N GLU A 43 -54.52 -20.82 26.32
CA GLU A 43 -55.94 -20.55 26.54
C GLU A 43 -56.65 -19.99 25.29
N TYR A 44 -55.90 -19.41 24.35
CA TYR A 44 -56.42 -18.72 23.16
C TYR A 44 -56.25 -19.52 21.87
N LYS A 45 -55.93 -20.82 21.97
CA LYS A 45 -55.76 -21.72 20.81
C LYS A 45 -56.96 -21.70 19.86
N TYR A 46 -58.16 -21.54 20.40
CA TYR A 46 -59.42 -21.51 19.62
C TYR A 46 -59.48 -20.36 18.59
N LEU A 47 -58.71 -19.27 18.78
CA LEU A 47 -58.67 -18.14 17.85
C LEU A 47 -57.84 -18.41 16.58
N PHE A 48 -57.13 -19.54 16.53
CA PHE A 48 -56.16 -19.86 15.48
C PHE A 48 -56.41 -21.23 14.82
N GLU A 49 -57.60 -21.81 14.95
CA GLU A 49 -57.93 -23.14 14.41
C GLU A 49 -57.85 -23.25 12.87
N ASP A 50 -57.95 -22.12 12.17
CA ASP A 50 -57.86 -22.01 10.71
C ASP A 50 -56.44 -21.77 10.19
N VAL A 51 -55.48 -21.50 11.07
CA VAL A 51 -54.09 -21.21 10.70
C VAL A 51 -53.30 -22.51 10.55
N GLN A 52 -52.70 -22.75 9.38
CA GLN A 52 -52.07 -24.03 9.05
C GLN A 52 -50.56 -24.04 9.30
N THR A 53 -49.93 -22.87 9.38
CA THR A 53 -48.48 -22.72 9.50
C THR A 53 -48.08 -21.69 10.56
N LEU A 54 -46.89 -21.85 11.14
CA LEU A 54 -46.38 -20.93 12.17
C LEU A 54 -46.04 -19.54 11.57
N GLU A 55 -45.75 -19.52 10.28
CA GLU A 55 -45.50 -18.33 9.47
C GLU A 55 -46.77 -17.49 9.31
N GLU A 56 -47.91 -18.11 8.94
CA GLU A 56 -49.22 -17.44 8.90
C GLU A 56 -49.65 -16.95 10.29
N LEU A 57 -49.35 -17.72 11.34
CA LEU A 57 -49.59 -17.32 12.73
C LEU A 57 -48.81 -16.04 13.06
N SER A 58 -47.54 -15.96 12.68
CA SER A 58 -46.73 -14.75 12.91
C SER A 58 -47.30 -13.48 12.26
N LEU A 59 -48.06 -13.60 11.18
CA LEU A 59 -48.68 -12.48 10.46
C LEU A 59 -50.02 -12.04 11.06
N CYS A 60 -50.80 -12.95 11.67
CA CYS A 60 -52.18 -12.68 12.12
C CYS A 60 -52.37 -12.67 13.66
N VAL A 61 -51.35 -13.02 14.44
CA VAL A 61 -51.45 -13.13 15.92
C VAL A 61 -51.88 -11.82 16.60
N LEU A 62 -51.31 -10.68 16.21
CA LEU A 62 -51.67 -9.41 16.84
C LEU A 62 -53.09 -9.00 16.53
N SER A 63 -53.53 -9.06 15.27
CA SER A 63 -54.88 -8.63 14.90
C SER A 63 -55.97 -9.46 15.58
N ARG A 64 -55.69 -10.74 15.87
CA ARG A 64 -56.65 -11.64 16.53
C ARG A 64 -56.63 -11.57 18.05
N LEU A 65 -55.51 -11.19 18.67
CA LEU A 65 -55.39 -11.07 20.14
C LEU A 65 -55.58 -9.64 20.66
N GLU A 66 -55.75 -8.66 19.77
CA GLU A 66 -55.72 -7.23 20.08
C GLU A 66 -56.66 -6.81 21.22
N GLU A 67 -57.90 -7.28 21.20
CA GLU A 67 -58.87 -6.90 22.23
C GLU A 67 -58.80 -7.81 23.48
N VAL A 68 -58.41 -9.06 23.30
CA VAL A 68 -58.50 -10.11 24.34
C VAL A 68 -57.34 -10.04 25.33
N VAL A 69 -56.14 -9.69 24.85
CA VAL A 69 -54.90 -9.71 25.63
C VAL A 69 -54.53 -8.34 26.20
N LYS A 70 -54.97 -7.23 25.57
CA LYS A 70 -54.80 -5.86 26.12
C LYS A 70 -55.36 -5.72 27.54
N ALA A 71 -56.38 -6.50 27.89
CA ALA A 71 -56.97 -6.52 29.23
C ALA A 71 -56.11 -7.21 30.32
N LYS A 72 -55.12 -8.05 29.95
CA LYS A 72 -54.34 -8.90 30.88
C LYS A 72 -52.88 -8.44 31.09
N HIS A 73 -52.50 -7.21 30.75
CA HIS A 73 -51.14 -6.63 30.92
C HIS A 73 -49.95 -7.30 30.17
N HIS A 74 -50.13 -8.41 29.45
CA HIS A 74 -49.06 -9.13 28.73
C HIS A 74 -48.88 -8.72 27.25
N TRP A 75 -49.62 -7.71 26.78
CA TRP A 75 -49.65 -7.30 25.37
C TRP A 75 -48.27 -6.94 24.80
N ARG A 76 -47.42 -6.30 25.62
CA ARG A 76 -46.08 -5.88 25.21
C ARG A 76 -45.16 -7.08 24.94
N GLU A 77 -45.16 -8.07 25.83
CA GLU A 77 -44.33 -9.27 25.72
C GLU A 77 -44.71 -10.09 24.48
N ILE A 78 -46.00 -10.17 24.19
CA ILE A 78 -46.53 -10.88 23.02
C ILE A 78 -46.19 -10.14 21.71
N THR A 79 -46.26 -8.80 21.73
CA THR A 79 -45.84 -7.98 20.60
C THR A 79 -44.34 -8.14 20.32
N GLU A 80 -43.50 -8.13 21.36
CA GLU A 80 -42.07 -8.34 21.22
C GLU A 80 -41.73 -9.76 20.71
N ALA A 81 -42.42 -10.80 21.23
CA ALA A 81 -42.24 -12.19 20.80
C ALA A 81 -42.67 -12.42 19.34
N GLN A 82 -43.77 -11.81 18.89
CA GLN A 82 -44.24 -11.91 17.52
C GLN A 82 -43.33 -11.15 16.54
N VAL A 83 -42.85 -9.95 16.91
CA VAL A 83 -41.86 -9.22 16.12
C VAL A 83 -40.55 -10.01 15.99
N GLN A 84 -40.11 -10.69 17.05
CA GLN A 84 -38.91 -11.53 16.99
C GLN A 84 -39.10 -12.76 16.10
N LEU A 85 -40.26 -13.40 16.16
CA LEU A 85 -40.61 -14.54 15.29
C LEU A 85 -40.65 -14.12 13.82
N LEU A 86 -41.28 -12.98 13.52
CA LEU A 86 -41.38 -12.42 12.18
C LEU A 86 -39.99 -12.10 11.61
N ARG A 87 -39.10 -11.54 12.42
CA ARG A 87 -37.71 -11.23 12.02
C ARG A 87 -36.86 -12.46 11.74
N ASP A 88 -37.01 -13.55 12.51
CA ASP A 88 -36.27 -14.81 12.26
C ASP A 88 -36.72 -15.45 10.92
N PHE A 89 -38.02 -15.44 10.63
CA PHE A 89 -38.55 -15.94 9.35
C PHE A 89 -38.14 -15.06 8.16
N ALA A 90 -38.21 -13.73 8.30
CA ALA A 90 -37.73 -12.81 7.27
C ALA A 90 -36.23 -12.98 6.99
N PHE A 91 -35.42 -13.20 8.03
CA PHE A 91 -33.99 -13.49 7.90
C PHE A 91 -33.73 -14.80 7.15
N GLN A 92 -34.46 -15.86 7.49
CA GLN A 92 -34.35 -17.15 6.81
C GLN A 92 -34.69 -17.05 5.31
N GLU A 93 -35.81 -16.40 4.96
CA GLU A 93 -36.22 -16.29 3.57
C GLU A 93 -35.32 -15.35 2.76
N TRP A 94 -34.81 -14.29 3.38
CA TRP A 94 -33.83 -13.42 2.73
C TRP A 94 -32.57 -14.19 2.31
N LEU A 95 -32.02 -15.03 3.20
CA LEU A 95 -30.86 -15.87 2.88
C LEU A 95 -31.20 -16.87 1.76
N CYS A 96 -32.38 -17.48 1.78
CA CYS A 96 -32.86 -18.34 0.69
C CYS A 96 -32.93 -17.59 -0.65
N SER A 97 -33.48 -16.37 -0.66
CA SER A 97 -33.63 -15.54 -1.87
C SER A 97 -32.27 -15.22 -2.52
N GLN A 98 -31.21 -15.13 -1.72
CA GLN A 98 -29.85 -14.85 -2.16
C GLN A 98 -29.03 -16.12 -2.44
N SER A 99 -29.62 -17.32 -2.37
CA SER A 99 -28.92 -18.62 -2.46
C SER A 99 -27.87 -18.87 -1.34
N LEU A 100 -28.06 -18.25 -0.18
CA LEU A 100 -27.15 -18.29 0.99
C LEU A 100 -27.72 -19.09 2.18
N GLU A 101 -28.69 -19.97 1.93
CA GLU A 101 -29.39 -20.77 2.96
C GLU A 101 -28.44 -21.60 3.85
N HIS A 102 -27.32 -22.06 3.30
CA HIS A 102 -26.30 -22.84 4.00
C HIS A 102 -25.54 -22.04 5.08
N TYR A 103 -25.61 -20.71 5.06
CA TYR A 103 -25.01 -19.85 6.08
C TYR A 103 -25.93 -19.60 7.29
N TYR A 104 -27.21 -20.01 7.26
CA TYR A 104 -28.19 -19.70 8.31
C TYR A 104 -27.71 -20.10 9.72
N HIS A 105 -27.28 -21.36 9.89
CA HIS A 105 -26.80 -21.83 11.20
C HIS A 105 -25.51 -21.13 11.64
N THR A 106 -24.59 -20.88 10.72
CA THR A 106 -23.31 -20.22 11.00
C THR A 106 -23.52 -18.76 11.43
N LEU A 107 -24.37 -18.02 10.72
CA LEU A 107 -24.71 -16.64 11.09
C LEU A 107 -25.39 -16.58 12.46
N LYS A 108 -26.25 -17.55 12.77
CA LYS A 108 -26.87 -17.68 14.10
C LYS A 108 -25.84 -17.94 15.20
N THR A 109 -24.82 -18.77 14.96
CA THR A 109 -23.72 -18.99 15.93
C THR A 109 -22.84 -17.75 16.15
N LEU A 110 -22.78 -16.85 15.17
CA LEU A 110 -22.08 -15.57 15.26
C LEU A 110 -22.93 -14.45 15.90
N GLY A 111 -24.13 -14.78 16.38
CA GLY A 111 -25.05 -13.83 17.01
C GLY A 111 -25.87 -12.99 16.04
N CYS A 112 -25.83 -13.26 14.73
CA CYS A 112 -26.70 -12.62 13.76
C CYS A 112 -28.05 -13.34 13.71
N THR A 113 -29.10 -12.69 14.19
CA THR A 113 -30.46 -13.28 14.24
C THR A 113 -31.50 -12.52 13.45
N THR A 114 -31.21 -11.27 13.07
CA THR A 114 -32.12 -10.40 12.33
C THR A 114 -31.42 -9.75 11.13
N LEU A 115 -32.20 -9.22 10.19
CA LEU A 115 -31.67 -8.45 9.06
C LEU A 115 -30.98 -7.15 9.49
N ASP A 116 -31.35 -6.59 10.66
CA ASP A 116 -30.69 -5.41 11.22
C ASP A 116 -29.30 -5.73 11.77
N ASP A 117 -29.15 -6.88 12.43
CA ASP A 117 -27.84 -7.37 12.88
C ASP A 117 -26.92 -7.59 11.66
N LEU A 118 -27.48 -8.15 10.58
CA LEU A 118 -26.77 -8.37 9.32
C LEU A 118 -26.39 -7.06 8.61
N ALA A 119 -27.23 -6.02 8.70
CA ALA A 119 -26.92 -4.71 8.15
C ALA A 119 -25.86 -3.95 8.97
N GLN A 120 -25.73 -4.26 10.26
CA GLN A 120 -24.72 -3.69 11.18
C GLN A 120 -23.43 -4.51 11.24
N PHE A 121 -23.39 -5.64 10.53
CA PHE A 121 -22.29 -6.59 10.53
C PHE A 121 -20.99 -5.95 10.01
N ASP A 122 -19.96 -5.94 10.85
CA ASP A 122 -18.72 -5.19 10.62
C ASP A 122 -17.89 -5.74 9.44
N SER A 123 -17.19 -4.85 8.76
CA SER A 123 -16.27 -5.11 7.65
C SER A 123 -15.18 -6.13 7.98
N GLN A 124 -14.83 -6.27 9.26
CA GLN A 124 -13.81 -7.19 9.77
C GLN A 124 -14.29 -8.65 9.86
N LEU A 125 -15.59 -8.91 10.01
CA LEU A 125 -16.20 -10.25 9.98
C LEU A 125 -16.62 -10.67 8.56
N GLN A 126 -16.86 -9.71 7.66
CA GLN A 126 -16.95 -10.00 6.22
C GLN A 126 -15.63 -10.61 5.68
N LEU A 127 -14.49 -10.26 6.28
CA LEU A 127 -13.18 -10.86 6.02
C LEU A 127 -13.01 -12.24 6.66
N SER A 128 -13.65 -12.53 7.80
CA SER A 128 -13.61 -13.87 8.40
C SER A 128 -14.50 -14.86 7.67
N LEU A 129 -15.63 -14.42 7.08
CA LEU A 129 -16.38 -15.19 6.09
C LEU A 129 -15.54 -15.51 4.84
N ALA A 130 -14.67 -14.59 4.41
CA ALA A 130 -13.71 -14.85 3.32
C ALA A 130 -12.60 -15.85 3.71
N ALA A 131 -12.29 -16.00 5.00
CA ALA A 131 -11.38 -17.03 5.51
C ALA A 131 -12.01 -18.43 5.51
N TRP A 132 -13.35 -18.53 5.44
CA TRP A 132 -14.08 -19.78 5.39
C TRP A 132 -14.38 -20.09 3.93
N GLY A 133 -13.40 -20.73 3.27
CA GLY A 133 -13.26 -20.86 1.81
C GLY A 133 -14.38 -21.59 1.06
N TYR A 134 -15.60 -21.06 1.07
CA TYR A 134 -16.69 -21.48 0.23
C TYR A 134 -17.21 -20.25 -0.57
N TYR A 135 -16.65 -20.12 -1.77
CA TYR A 135 -17.14 -19.30 -2.88
C TYR A 135 -17.10 -17.76 -2.71
N TYR A 136 -16.17 -17.12 -3.42
CA TYR A 136 -16.11 -15.66 -3.58
C TYR A 136 -17.40 -15.06 -4.18
N GLU A 137 -18.16 -15.84 -4.96
CA GLU A 137 -19.47 -15.42 -5.47
C GLU A 137 -20.48 -15.18 -4.34
N ASP A 138 -20.47 -16.01 -3.30
CA ASP A 138 -21.38 -15.87 -2.17
C ASP A 138 -20.98 -14.68 -1.27
N TYR A 139 -19.68 -14.35 -1.20
CA TYR A 139 -19.21 -13.10 -0.62
C TYR A 139 -19.72 -11.87 -1.39
N ILE A 140 -19.71 -11.90 -2.73
CA ILE A 140 -20.25 -10.80 -3.53
C ILE A 140 -21.76 -10.67 -3.30
N LYS A 141 -22.51 -11.78 -3.31
CA LYS A 141 -23.96 -11.76 -3.05
C LYS A 141 -24.28 -11.23 -1.65
N LEU A 142 -23.55 -11.70 -0.62
CA LEU A 142 -23.74 -11.25 0.76
C LEU A 142 -23.36 -9.79 0.93
N SER A 143 -22.20 -9.34 0.41
CA SER A 143 -21.75 -7.95 0.54
C SER A 143 -22.63 -6.97 -0.25
N THR A 144 -23.07 -7.35 -1.45
CA THR A 144 -24.03 -6.57 -2.24
C THR A 144 -25.38 -6.51 -1.53
N GLY A 145 -25.86 -7.64 -1.02
CA GLY A 145 -27.10 -7.75 -0.25
C GLY A 145 -27.08 -6.91 1.02
N VAL A 146 -25.99 -6.94 1.79
CA VAL A 146 -25.79 -6.13 3.00
C VAL A 146 -25.75 -4.64 2.67
N ARG A 147 -25.12 -4.22 1.56
CA ARG A 147 -25.15 -2.82 1.11
C ARG A 147 -26.56 -2.35 0.75
N VAL A 148 -27.36 -3.21 0.11
CA VAL A 148 -28.76 -2.92 -0.18
C VAL A 148 -29.56 -2.78 1.12
N LEU A 149 -29.35 -3.69 2.08
CA LEU A 149 -29.97 -3.61 3.40
C LEU A 149 -29.57 -2.32 4.15
N GLN A 150 -28.30 -1.92 4.11
CA GLN A 150 -27.80 -0.68 4.69
C GLN A 150 -28.39 0.57 4.02
N ALA A 151 -28.51 0.58 2.69
CA ALA A 151 -29.11 1.68 1.94
C ALA A 151 -30.61 1.83 2.25
N SER A 152 -31.31 0.72 2.52
CA SER A 152 -32.73 0.70 2.90
C SER A 152 -33.00 0.98 4.38
N LYS A 153 -31.96 1.05 5.24
CA LYS A 153 -32.08 1.07 6.71
C LYS A 153 -32.94 2.21 7.28
N GLY A 154 -33.03 3.35 6.59
CA GLY A 154 -33.83 4.50 7.02
C GLY A 154 -35.31 4.47 6.60
N ASN A 155 -35.69 3.56 5.69
CA ASN A 155 -37.03 3.48 5.09
C ASN A 155 -37.57 2.04 5.12
N ARG A 156 -37.02 1.17 5.97
CA ARG A 156 -37.42 -0.23 6.08
C ARG A 156 -38.67 -0.31 6.95
N ASP A 157 -39.81 -0.07 6.31
CA ASP A 157 -41.11 -0.30 6.93
C ASP A 157 -41.27 -1.80 7.22
N GLN A 158 -41.95 -2.11 8.33
CA GLN A 158 -42.28 -3.46 8.79
C GLN A 158 -42.90 -4.33 7.67
N ASP A 159 -43.44 -3.68 6.64
CA ASP A 159 -43.99 -4.23 5.40
C ASP A 159 -43.02 -5.08 4.57
N TYR A 160 -41.71 -4.77 4.52
CA TYR A 160 -40.75 -5.57 3.74
C TYR A 160 -40.49 -6.94 4.40
N GLU A 161 -40.38 -6.97 5.73
CA GLU A 161 -40.22 -8.22 6.48
C GLU A 161 -41.50 -9.05 6.39
N ILE A 162 -42.67 -8.40 6.46
CA ILE A 162 -43.98 -9.04 6.25
C ILE A 162 -44.07 -9.67 4.86
N GLN A 163 -43.63 -8.99 3.80
CA GLN A 163 -43.61 -9.53 2.43
C GLN A 163 -42.74 -10.79 2.31
N LEU A 164 -41.56 -10.81 2.93
CA LEU A 164 -40.67 -11.97 2.94
C LEU A 164 -41.30 -13.17 3.67
N VAL A 165 -41.98 -12.92 4.79
CA VAL A 165 -42.70 -13.99 5.50
C VAL A 165 -43.88 -14.51 4.68
N HIS A 166 -44.57 -13.64 3.93
CA HIS A 166 -45.64 -14.03 3.02
C HIS A 166 -45.13 -14.92 1.88
N SER A 167 -43.97 -14.60 1.29
CA SER A 167 -43.36 -15.44 0.25
C SER A 167 -42.87 -16.79 0.78
N LEU A 168 -42.35 -16.82 2.02
CA LEU A 168 -41.96 -18.05 2.69
C LEU A 168 -43.17 -18.99 2.91
N ALA A 169 -44.31 -18.43 3.35
CA ALA A 169 -45.54 -19.20 3.55
C ALA A 169 -46.06 -19.80 2.23
N GLU A 170 -46.08 -19.01 1.15
CA GLU A 170 -46.51 -19.46 -0.18
C GLU A 170 -45.60 -20.53 -0.77
N ARG A 171 -44.27 -20.38 -0.63
CA ARG A 171 -43.29 -21.37 -1.09
C ARG A 171 -43.47 -22.73 -0.41
N ARG A 172 -43.68 -22.75 0.91
CA ARG A 172 -43.91 -24.00 1.66
C ARG A 172 -45.23 -24.68 1.28
N LEU A 173 -46.25 -23.91 0.92
CA LEU A 173 -47.50 -24.44 0.37
C LEU A 173 -47.28 -25.09 -1.02
N ASN A 174 -46.45 -24.49 -1.88
CA ASN A 174 -46.13 -25.06 -3.19
C ASN A 174 -45.27 -26.34 -3.10
N GLU A 175 -44.33 -26.42 -2.16
CA GLU A 175 -43.55 -27.64 -1.89
C GLU A 175 -44.44 -28.82 -1.46
N LYS A 176 -45.52 -28.58 -0.70
CA LYS A 176 -46.54 -29.59 -0.31
C LYS A 176 -47.15 -30.27 -1.54
N TRP A 177 -47.54 -29.50 -2.56
CA TRP A 177 -48.21 -30.03 -3.75
C TRP A 177 -47.25 -30.72 -4.73
N SER A 178 -45.99 -30.28 -4.81
CA SER A 178 -44.95 -30.89 -5.64
C SER A 178 -44.58 -32.31 -5.18
N LEU A 179 -44.41 -32.51 -3.87
CA LEU A 179 -44.15 -33.82 -3.26
C LEU A 179 -45.32 -34.80 -3.42
N ALA A 180 -46.55 -34.30 -3.29
CA ALA A 180 -47.76 -35.09 -3.55
C ALA A 180 -47.85 -35.52 -5.02
N GLY A 181 -47.53 -34.61 -5.97
CA GLY A 181 -47.53 -34.90 -7.41
C GLY A 181 -46.49 -35.94 -7.84
N ALA A 182 -45.27 -35.87 -7.29
CA ALA A 182 -44.20 -36.83 -7.61
C ALA A 182 -44.53 -38.26 -7.14
N LEU A 183 -45.28 -38.41 -6.06
CA LEU A 183 -45.70 -39.71 -5.53
C LEU A 183 -46.89 -40.31 -6.29
N ILE A 184 -47.86 -39.50 -6.73
CA ILE A 184 -48.92 -39.96 -7.64
C ILE A 184 -48.31 -40.49 -8.95
N PHE A 185 -47.27 -39.83 -9.44
CA PHE A 185 -46.49 -40.28 -10.60
C PHE A 185 -45.75 -41.60 -10.32
N GLY A 186 -45.13 -41.76 -9.15
CA GLY A 186 -44.49 -43.01 -8.74
C GLY A 186 -45.47 -44.19 -8.62
N CYS A 187 -46.65 -43.96 -8.04
CA CYS A 187 -47.68 -44.99 -7.86
C CYS A 187 -48.34 -45.42 -9.17
N THR A 188 -48.52 -44.50 -10.13
CA THR A 188 -49.03 -44.83 -11.48
C THR A 188 -48.04 -45.68 -12.27
N ILE A 189 -46.74 -45.37 -12.17
CA ILE A 189 -45.67 -46.20 -12.75
C ILE A 189 -45.66 -47.60 -12.12
N ALA A 190 -45.75 -47.71 -10.79
CA ALA A 190 -45.79 -49.00 -10.11
C ALA A 190 -47.03 -49.84 -10.48
N LEU A 191 -48.18 -49.20 -10.71
CA LEU A 191 -49.40 -49.86 -11.17
C LEU A 191 -49.25 -50.42 -12.60
N CYS A 192 -48.52 -49.72 -13.47
CA CYS A 192 -48.20 -50.17 -14.82
C CYS A 192 -47.28 -51.41 -14.84
N PHE A 193 -46.48 -51.64 -13.79
CA PHE A 193 -45.63 -52.83 -13.69
C PHE A 193 -46.35 -54.09 -13.18
N LEU A 194 -47.51 -53.95 -12.52
CA LEU A 194 -48.20 -55.06 -11.85
C LEU A 194 -49.27 -55.77 -12.68
N ILE A 195 -49.79 -55.17 -13.76
CA ILE A 195 -50.87 -55.76 -14.57
C ILE A 195 -50.33 -56.19 -15.94
N ARG A 196 -50.25 -57.52 -16.11
CA ARG A 196 -49.68 -58.18 -17.29
C ARG A 196 -50.79 -58.55 -18.28
N ASP A 197 -51.23 -57.61 -19.11
CA ASP A 197 -52.14 -57.91 -20.24
C ASP A 197 -51.77 -57.20 -21.55
N LEU A 198 -51.94 -57.92 -22.66
CA LEU A 198 -51.42 -57.67 -24.01
C LEU A 198 -51.91 -56.35 -24.66
N MET A 199 -53.08 -55.83 -24.26
CA MET A 199 -53.62 -54.58 -24.83
C MET A 199 -52.85 -53.32 -24.37
N PHE A 200 -51.99 -53.44 -23.35
CA PHE A 200 -51.08 -52.38 -22.91
C PHE A 200 -49.76 -52.34 -23.70
N TYR A 201 -49.40 -53.34 -24.51
CA TYR A 201 -48.17 -53.24 -25.31
C TYR A 201 -48.26 -52.16 -26.40
N VAL A 202 -49.48 -51.86 -26.87
CA VAL A 202 -49.68 -50.79 -27.87
C VAL A 202 -49.71 -49.42 -27.19
N ILE A 203 -50.48 -49.23 -26.11
CA ILE A 203 -50.55 -47.94 -25.40
C ILE A 203 -49.27 -47.68 -24.60
N GLY A 204 -48.72 -48.69 -23.94
CA GLY A 204 -47.41 -48.69 -23.28
C GLY A 204 -46.26 -48.54 -24.27
N GLY A 205 -46.35 -49.14 -25.46
CA GLY A 205 -45.38 -48.93 -26.54
C GLY A 205 -45.43 -47.50 -27.10
N ILE A 206 -46.63 -46.91 -27.21
CA ILE A 206 -46.82 -45.51 -27.60
C ILE A 206 -46.37 -44.55 -26.51
N THR A 207 -46.66 -44.80 -25.22
CA THR A 207 -46.20 -43.93 -24.13
C THR A 207 -44.70 -44.07 -23.90
N VAL A 208 -44.12 -45.27 -24.00
CA VAL A 208 -42.66 -45.47 -23.98
C VAL A 208 -42.01 -44.85 -25.21
N SER A 209 -42.63 -44.90 -26.39
CA SER A 209 -42.13 -44.21 -27.58
C SER A 209 -42.25 -42.70 -27.46
N ILE A 210 -43.32 -42.16 -26.88
CA ILE A 210 -43.46 -40.71 -26.64
C ILE A 210 -42.48 -40.25 -25.57
N ILE A 211 -42.29 -41.02 -24.49
CA ILE A 211 -41.32 -40.70 -23.44
C ILE A 211 -39.90 -40.82 -23.99
N ALA A 212 -39.58 -41.88 -24.73
CA ALA A 212 -38.30 -42.02 -25.43
C ALA A 212 -38.12 -40.88 -26.44
N PHE A 213 -39.16 -40.48 -27.15
CA PHE A 213 -39.14 -39.35 -28.07
C PHE A 213 -38.88 -38.03 -27.35
N VAL A 214 -39.56 -37.76 -26.23
CA VAL A 214 -39.34 -36.57 -25.39
C VAL A 214 -37.95 -36.59 -24.75
N PHE A 215 -37.45 -37.74 -24.30
CA PHE A 215 -36.08 -37.87 -23.82
C PHE A 215 -35.06 -37.69 -24.94
N THR A 216 -35.32 -38.22 -26.14
CA THR A 216 -34.44 -38.01 -27.30
C THR A 216 -34.49 -36.57 -27.79
N ILE A 217 -35.65 -35.89 -27.74
CA ILE A 217 -35.78 -34.46 -28.03
C ILE A 217 -35.07 -33.64 -26.97
N LYS A 218 -35.26 -33.94 -25.68
CA LYS A 218 -34.55 -33.24 -24.61
C LYS A 218 -33.04 -33.45 -24.75
N PHE A 219 -32.60 -34.67 -25.06
CA PHE A 219 -31.21 -34.99 -25.33
C PHE A 219 -30.69 -34.28 -26.59
N LEU A 220 -31.47 -34.23 -27.68
CA LEU A 220 -31.14 -33.52 -28.92
C LEU A 220 -31.11 -32.01 -28.72
N CYS A 221 -32.01 -31.44 -27.92
CA CYS A 221 -32.05 -30.02 -27.56
C CYS A 221 -30.87 -29.68 -26.64
N GLU A 222 -30.53 -30.53 -25.68
CA GLU A 222 -29.34 -30.37 -24.84
C GLU A 222 -28.05 -30.54 -25.66
N LEU A 223 -28.02 -31.49 -26.59
CA LEU A 223 -26.90 -31.69 -27.52
C LEU A 223 -26.77 -30.50 -28.47
N ALA A 224 -27.88 -30.01 -29.03
CA ALA A 224 -27.91 -28.82 -29.88
C ALA A 224 -27.49 -27.58 -29.11
N ALA A 225 -27.96 -27.39 -27.87
CA ALA A 225 -27.50 -26.30 -27.00
C ALA A 225 -25.99 -26.40 -26.72
N ARG A 226 -25.46 -27.62 -26.50
CA ARG A 226 -24.02 -27.85 -26.35
C ARG A 226 -23.25 -27.58 -27.65
N VAL A 227 -23.76 -27.99 -28.81
CA VAL A 227 -23.14 -27.73 -30.12
C VAL A 227 -23.18 -26.24 -30.48
N VAL A 228 -24.27 -25.54 -30.19
CA VAL A 228 -24.37 -24.08 -30.35
C VAL A 228 -23.41 -23.36 -29.41
N SER A 229 -23.28 -23.81 -28.15
CA SER A 229 -22.30 -23.27 -27.21
C SER A 229 -20.85 -23.52 -27.64
N PHE A 230 -20.58 -24.61 -28.36
CA PHE A 230 -19.28 -24.92 -28.94
C PHE A 230 -18.98 -23.92 -30.07
N LEU A 231 -19.92 -23.74 -31.01
CA LEU A 231 -19.79 -22.80 -32.12
C LEU A 231 -19.68 -21.33 -31.68
N GLN A 232 -20.30 -20.95 -30.56
CA GLN A 232 -20.24 -19.58 -30.03
C GLN A 232 -18.97 -19.24 -29.25
N ASN A 233 -18.21 -20.24 -28.76
CA ASN A 233 -17.01 -20.04 -27.92
C ASN A 233 -15.69 -20.34 -28.66
N ASP A 234 -15.73 -20.57 -29.97
CA ASP A 234 -14.56 -20.89 -30.78
C ASP A 234 -13.79 -19.63 -31.18
N ASP A 235 -12.70 -19.36 -30.43
CA ASP A 235 -11.64 -18.45 -30.87
C ASP A 235 -10.79 -19.14 -31.97
N PRO A 236 -10.55 -18.48 -33.11
CA PRO A 236 -9.84 -19.06 -34.26
C PRO A 236 -8.37 -19.43 -34.00
N ALA A 237 -7.81 -19.07 -32.84
CA ALA A 237 -6.47 -19.48 -32.42
C ALA A 237 -6.40 -20.91 -31.81
N ARG A 238 -7.54 -21.62 -31.68
CA ARG A 238 -7.67 -22.90 -30.96
C ARG A 238 -7.69 -24.17 -31.83
N HIS A 239 -7.18 -24.11 -33.07
CA HIS A 239 -7.12 -25.29 -33.96
C HIS A 239 -6.01 -26.27 -33.56
N GLY A 240 -6.38 -27.28 -32.77
CA GLY A 240 -5.76 -28.60 -32.77
C GLY A 240 -6.86 -29.65 -32.66
N ASP A 241 -6.79 -30.68 -33.51
CA ASP A 241 -7.71 -31.83 -33.66
C ASP A 241 -8.63 -32.10 -32.46
N ARG A 242 -9.80 -31.46 -32.42
CA ARG A 242 -10.82 -31.70 -31.40
C ARG A 242 -12.11 -32.11 -32.08
N SER A 243 -12.60 -33.29 -31.72
CA SER A 243 -13.87 -33.79 -32.22
C SER A 243 -15.03 -33.25 -31.37
N ILE A 244 -16.23 -33.13 -31.96
CA ILE A 244 -17.46 -32.80 -31.23
C ILE A 244 -17.68 -33.79 -30.06
N TYR A 245 -17.22 -35.03 -30.24
CA TYR A 245 -17.25 -36.07 -29.21
C TYR A 245 -16.45 -35.70 -27.96
N ASP A 246 -15.28 -35.07 -28.10
CA ASP A 246 -14.47 -34.61 -26.98
C ASP A 246 -15.15 -33.48 -26.20
N TYR A 247 -15.88 -32.59 -26.88
CA TYR A 247 -16.67 -31.55 -26.23
C TYR A 247 -17.83 -32.13 -25.42
N VAL A 248 -18.55 -33.11 -25.98
CA VAL A 248 -19.68 -33.78 -25.30
C VAL A 248 -19.23 -34.56 -24.07
N ARG A 249 -18.05 -35.20 -24.12
CA ARG A 249 -17.44 -35.89 -22.97
C ARG A 249 -16.76 -34.96 -21.97
N GLY A 250 -16.58 -33.68 -22.28
CA GLY A 250 -15.85 -32.74 -21.43
C GLY A 250 -14.32 -32.95 -21.45
N ASN A 251 -13.79 -33.62 -22.49
CA ASN A 251 -12.37 -33.86 -22.72
C ASN A 251 -11.67 -32.63 -23.34
N TYR A 252 -11.98 -31.44 -22.83
CA TYR A 252 -11.31 -30.20 -23.21
C TYR A 252 -10.83 -29.45 -21.97
N LEU A 253 -9.71 -28.74 -22.11
CA LEU A 253 -9.16 -27.89 -21.06
C LEU A 253 -10.16 -26.77 -20.74
N ASP A 254 -10.60 -26.71 -19.49
CA ASP A 254 -11.52 -25.68 -19.02
C ASP A 254 -10.81 -24.76 -18.02
N PRO A 255 -10.61 -23.46 -18.34
CA PRO A 255 -9.99 -22.50 -17.44
C PRO A 255 -10.66 -22.43 -16.07
N ARG A 256 -11.99 -22.61 -15.99
CA ARG A 256 -12.76 -22.56 -14.73
C ARG A 256 -12.59 -23.81 -13.87
N SER A 257 -12.17 -24.92 -14.46
CA SER A 257 -11.87 -26.16 -13.74
C SER A 257 -10.43 -26.20 -13.21
N CYS A 258 -9.55 -25.32 -13.72
CA CYS A 258 -8.16 -25.21 -13.29
C CYS A 258 -8.04 -24.55 -11.90
N LYS A 259 -7.06 -24.99 -11.12
CA LYS A 259 -6.84 -24.52 -9.74
C LYS A 259 -5.47 -23.87 -9.59
N VAL A 260 -5.38 -22.86 -8.74
CA VAL A 260 -4.11 -22.20 -8.40
C VAL A 260 -3.81 -22.41 -6.93
N SER A 261 -2.61 -22.93 -6.63
CA SER A 261 -2.11 -23.14 -5.28
C SER A 261 -0.82 -22.36 -5.06
N TRP A 262 -0.72 -21.66 -3.94
CA TRP A 262 0.41 -20.78 -3.61
C TRP A 262 1.43 -21.55 -2.75
N ASP A 263 2.73 -21.44 -3.08
CA ASP A 263 3.80 -22.14 -2.34
C ASP A 263 4.34 -21.33 -1.15
N TRP A 264 3.57 -20.34 -0.69
CA TRP A 264 3.91 -19.50 0.46
C TRP A 264 2.69 -19.23 1.34
N LYS A 265 2.93 -18.71 2.54
CA LYS A 265 1.89 -18.23 3.46
C LYS A 265 1.89 -16.70 3.47
N GLU A 266 0.70 -16.11 3.49
CA GLU A 266 0.57 -14.66 3.58
C GLU A 266 0.66 -14.18 5.03
N PRO A 267 1.19 -12.96 5.28
CA PRO A 267 1.85 -12.05 4.32
C PRO A 267 3.31 -12.45 4.03
N GLN A 268 3.82 -12.08 2.85
CA GLN A 268 5.19 -12.41 2.40
C GLN A 268 6.02 -11.13 2.21
N GLU A 269 7.30 -11.16 2.61
CA GLU A 269 8.23 -10.05 2.39
C GLU A 269 8.74 -9.99 0.93
N VAL A 270 9.05 -8.78 0.47
CA VAL A 270 9.66 -8.54 -0.84
C VAL A 270 11.08 -9.10 -0.93
N GLY A 271 11.52 -9.38 -2.16
CA GLY A 271 12.89 -9.77 -2.49
C GLY A 271 13.13 -11.27 -2.59
N GLN A 272 12.33 -12.10 -1.91
CA GLN A 272 12.40 -13.55 -2.08
C GLN A 272 11.71 -13.98 -3.38
N THR A 273 12.28 -14.95 -4.09
CA THR A 273 11.62 -15.59 -5.22
C THR A 273 10.53 -16.52 -4.69
N MET A 274 9.31 -16.29 -5.14
CA MET A 274 8.14 -17.05 -4.74
C MET A 274 7.55 -17.77 -5.94
N SER A 275 6.86 -18.88 -5.68
CA SER A 275 6.20 -19.65 -6.73
C SER A 275 4.77 -20.01 -6.38
N PHE A 276 3.97 -20.18 -7.42
CA PHE A 276 2.67 -20.81 -7.34
C PHE A 276 2.52 -21.84 -8.44
N ARG A 277 1.59 -22.76 -8.23
CA ARG A 277 1.32 -23.88 -9.12
C ARG A 277 -0.06 -23.72 -9.72
N VAL A 278 -0.12 -23.82 -11.05
CA VAL A 278 -1.36 -23.86 -11.82
C VAL A 278 -1.63 -25.31 -12.18
N GLN A 279 -2.67 -25.89 -11.58
CA GLN A 279 -3.12 -27.26 -11.85
C GLN A 279 -4.17 -27.23 -12.95
N LEU A 280 -3.89 -27.93 -14.04
CA LEU A 280 -4.74 -27.99 -15.23
C LEU A 280 -5.70 -29.17 -15.13
N PHE A 281 -6.98 -28.92 -15.40
CA PHE A 281 -8.03 -29.93 -15.40
C PHE A 281 -8.90 -29.83 -16.65
N TYR A 282 -9.32 -30.98 -17.15
CA TYR A 282 -10.42 -31.10 -18.09
C TYR A 282 -11.75 -30.73 -17.40
N LYS A 283 -12.77 -30.35 -18.18
CA LYS A 283 -14.11 -30.06 -17.64
C LYS A 283 -14.74 -31.26 -16.90
N ASN A 284 -14.38 -32.48 -17.29
CA ASN A 284 -14.82 -33.70 -16.61
C ASN A 284 -14.07 -33.98 -15.27
N GLY A 285 -13.13 -33.12 -14.87
CA GLY A 285 -12.34 -33.23 -13.65
C GLY A 285 -11.05 -34.05 -13.76
N GLN A 286 -10.75 -34.65 -14.91
CA GLN A 286 -9.49 -35.37 -15.11
C GLN A 286 -8.28 -34.41 -15.24
N PRO A 287 -7.07 -34.83 -14.82
CA PRO A 287 -5.87 -34.00 -14.97
C PRO A 287 -5.51 -33.78 -16.44
N PHE A 288 -5.23 -32.53 -16.82
CA PHE A 288 -4.80 -32.18 -18.17
C PHE A 288 -3.26 -32.14 -18.24
N PRO A 289 -2.61 -32.88 -19.16
CA PRO A 289 -1.15 -32.97 -19.15
C PRO A 289 -0.49 -31.68 -19.67
N ALA A 290 0.44 -31.13 -18.89
CA ALA A 290 1.03 -29.80 -19.12
C ALA A 290 2.09 -29.73 -20.23
N HIS A 291 2.42 -30.85 -20.90
CA HIS A 291 3.41 -30.90 -21.98
C HIS A 291 2.94 -30.23 -23.29
N ARG A 292 1.65 -29.91 -23.43
CA ARG A 292 1.11 -29.20 -24.58
C ARG A 292 1.14 -27.69 -24.34
N PRO A 293 1.44 -26.86 -25.35
CA PRO A 293 1.31 -25.41 -25.23
C PRO A 293 -0.16 -25.04 -24.98
N VAL A 294 -0.50 -24.72 -23.73
CA VAL A 294 -1.86 -24.41 -23.27
C VAL A 294 -2.21 -22.92 -23.33
N GLY A 295 -1.31 -22.08 -23.85
CA GLY A 295 -1.53 -20.64 -23.94
C GLY A 295 -1.71 -19.97 -22.57
N LEU A 296 -0.97 -20.45 -21.55
CA LEU A 296 -0.95 -19.86 -20.22
C LEU A 296 -0.25 -18.49 -20.25
N ARG A 297 -0.97 -17.46 -19.83
CA ARG A 297 -0.45 -16.10 -19.64
C ARG A 297 -0.65 -15.70 -18.19
N VAL A 298 0.44 -15.28 -17.55
CA VAL A 298 0.41 -14.77 -16.18
C VAL A 298 0.91 -13.33 -16.22
N ASN A 299 0.06 -12.41 -15.78
CA ASN A 299 0.42 -11.00 -15.64
C ASN A 299 0.34 -10.66 -14.15
N ILE A 300 1.44 -10.10 -13.62
CA ILE A 300 1.51 -9.64 -12.23
C ILE A 300 1.79 -8.15 -12.26
N THR A 301 0.89 -7.36 -11.67
CA THR A 301 0.96 -5.89 -11.72
C THR A 301 0.83 -5.29 -10.32
N HIS A 302 1.68 -4.30 -10.03
CA HIS A 302 1.54 -3.50 -8.82
C HIS A 302 0.36 -2.53 -8.99
N ILE A 303 -0.63 -2.57 -8.10
CA ILE A 303 -1.90 -1.84 -8.29
C ILE A 303 -1.68 -0.33 -8.27
N GLU A 304 -0.92 0.20 -7.30
CA GLU A 304 -0.74 1.65 -7.14
C GLU A 304 0.27 2.27 -8.11
N LEU A 305 1.30 1.50 -8.52
CA LEU A 305 2.40 1.99 -9.35
C LEU A 305 2.29 1.55 -10.81
N ALA A 306 1.32 0.70 -11.15
CA ALA A 306 1.16 0.08 -12.46
C ALA A 306 2.46 -0.58 -13.00
N LEU A 307 3.27 -1.13 -12.10
CA LEU A 307 4.53 -1.80 -12.46
C LEU A 307 4.27 -3.27 -12.79
N GLU A 308 4.67 -3.70 -13.99
CA GLU A 308 4.62 -5.11 -14.38
C GLU A 308 5.81 -5.88 -13.80
N VAL A 309 5.54 -7.08 -13.30
CA VAL A 309 6.55 -7.97 -12.71
C VAL A 309 6.84 -9.11 -13.68
N PRO A 310 8.10 -9.32 -14.08
CA PRO A 310 8.46 -10.44 -14.94
C PRO A 310 8.24 -11.77 -14.20
N VAL A 311 7.73 -12.76 -14.93
CA VAL A 311 7.46 -14.10 -14.43
C VAL A 311 8.26 -15.14 -15.20
N THR A 312 8.68 -16.19 -14.51
CA THR A 312 9.29 -17.38 -15.08
C THR A 312 8.32 -18.54 -14.97
N GLN A 313 8.20 -19.33 -16.03
CA GLN A 313 7.30 -20.49 -16.08
C GLN A 313 8.12 -21.75 -16.30
N GLU A 314 7.95 -22.72 -15.42
CA GLU A 314 8.61 -24.02 -15.49
C GLU A 314 7.53 -25.10 -15.48
N VAL A 315 7.51 -25.92 -16.53
CA VAL A 315 6.73 -27.17 -16.54
C VAL A 315 7.52 -28.18 -15.72
N LEU A 316 6.94 -28.68 -14.63
CA LEU A 316 7.60 -29.70 -13.81
C LEU A 316 7.86 -30.94 -14.69
N GLN A 317 9.12 -31.41 -14.71
CA GLN A 317 9.62 -32.46 -15.62
C GLN A 317 9.13 -33.88 -15.29
N GLU A 318 7.85 -34.04 -14.96
CA GLU A 318 7.20 -35.35 -14.90
C GLU A 318 6.31 -35.51 -16.14
N PRO A 319 6.44 -36.60 -16.91
CA PRO A 319 5.75 -36.78 -18.20
C PRO A 319 4.21 -36.78 -18.11
N GLU A 320 3.65 -36.90 -16.90
CA GLU A 320 2.21 -36.84 -16.61
C GLU A 320 1.80 -35.67 -15.70
N SER A 321 2.69 -34.71 -15.44
CA SER A 321 2.34 -33.58 -14.57
C SER A 321 1.27 -32.71 -15.22
N ASN A 322 0.18 -32.47 -14.49
CA ASN A 322 -0.83 -31.47 -14.85
C ASN A 322 -0.53 -30.10 -14.23
N VAL A 323 0.70 -29.87 -13.79
CA VAL A 323 1.07 -28.71 -12.98
C VAL A 323 2.12 -27.86 -13.68
N ILE A 324 1.82 -26.58 -13.83
CA ILE A 324 2.79 -25.57 -14.27
C ILE A 324 3.21 -24.75 -13.05
N LYS A 325 4.52 -24.69 -12.78
CA LYS A 325 5.08 -23.86 -11.73
C LYS A 325 5.41 -22.49 -12.31
N VAL A 326 4.93 -21.44 -11.66
CA VAL A 326 5.20 -20.06 -12.04
C VAL A 326 5.96 -19.41 -10.89
N ALA A 327 7.17 -18.92 -11.18
CA ALA A 327 8.02 -18.25 -10.21
C ALA A 327 8.25 -16.78 -10.58
N PHE A 328 8.24 -15.91 -9.58
CA PHE A 328 8.43 -14.47 -9.76
C PHE A 328 9.08 -13.85 -8.52
N THR A 329 9.59 -12.63 -8.66
CA THR A 329 10.19 -11.88 -7.54
C THR A 329 9.69 -10.45 -7.57
N VAL A 330 9.12 -10.00 -6.46
CA VAL A 330 8.68 -8.60 -6.28
C VAL A 330 9.70 -7.84 -5.44
N ARG A 331 9.99 -6.60 -5.84
CA ARG A 331 10.92 -5.70 -5.12
C ARG A 331 10.22 -4.48 -4.51
N LYS A 332 8.96 -4.22 -4.88
CA LYS A 332 8.15 -3.14 -4.31
C LYS A 332 7.14 -3.72 -3.34
N ALA A 333 7.08 -3.18 -2.13
CA ALA A 333 6.07 -3.56 -1.15
C ALA A 333 4.74 -2.91 -1.54
N GLY A 334 3.63 -3.61 -1.32
CA GLY A 334 2.31 -3.13 -1.68
C GLY A 334 1.38 -4.23 -2.18
N ARG A 335 0.28 -3.79 -2.79
CA ARG A 335 -0.77 -4.66 -3.31
C ARG A 335 -0.54 -4.97 -4.78
N TYR A 336 -0.66 -6.24 -5.11
CA TYR A 336 -0.47 -6.76 -6.46
C TYR A 336 -1.69 -7.52 -6.92
N GLU A 337 -1.95 -7.40 -8.22
CA GLU A 337 -2.92 -8.18 -8.94
C GLU A 337 -2.18 -9.26 -9.75
N VAL A 338 -2.57 -10.52 -9.56
CA VAL A 338 -2.04 -11.68 -10.28
C VAL A 338 -3.14 -12.23 -11.18
N ALA A 339 -3.09 -11.88 -12.45
CA ALA A 339 -4.03 -12.34 -13.47
C ALA A 339 -3.46 -13.58 -14.17
N VAL A 340 -4.12 -14.73 -13.98
CA VAL A 340 -3.78 -16.01 -14.61
C VAL A 340 -4.83 -16.32 -15.68
N LYS A 341 -4.39 -16.38 -16.94
CA LYS A 341 -5.25 -16.61 -18.10
C LYS A 341 -4.80 -17.84 -18.87
N LEU A 342 -5.75 -18.65 -19.31
CA LEU A 342 -5.54 -19.79 -20.21
C LEU A 342 -6.31 -19.52 -21.50
N GLY A 343 -5.59 -19.42 -22.63
CA GLY A 343 -6.21 -19.20 -23.94
C GLY A 343 -7.10 -17.96 -24.01
N GLY A 344 -6.69 -16.88 -23.33
CA GLY A 344 -7.40 -15.59 -23.25
C GLY A 344 -8.42 -15.46 -22.12
N LEU A 345 -8.84 -16.56 -21.51
CA LEU A 345 -9.85 -16.58 -20.44
C LEU A 345 -9.22 -16.68 -19.05
N ASN A 346 -9.82 -16.03 -18.04
CA ASN A 346 -9.37 -16.15 -16.66
C ASN A 346 -9.57 -17.57 -16.13
N VAL A 347 -8.58 -18.07 -15.39
CA VAL A 347 -8.76 -19.30 -14.61
C VAL A 347 -9.64 -19.06 -13.40
N ALA A 348 -10.09 -20.12 -12.73
CA ALA A 348 -10.96 -20.02 -11.55
C ALA A 348 -10.43 -19.01 -10.53
N TYR A 349 -11.26 -18.04 -10.12
CA TYR A 349 -10.92 -16.99 -9.14
C TYR A 349 -9.82 -15.99 -9.55
N SER A 350 -9.33 -16.02 -10.80
CA SER A 350 -8.43 -14.99 -11.32
C SER A 350 -9.22 -13.73 -11.72
N PRO A 351 -8.74 -12.51 -11.40
CA PRO A 351 -7.43 -12.21 -10.82
C PRO A 351 -7.36 -12.37 -9.29
N TYR A 352 -6.16 -12.71 -8.81
CA TYR A 352 -5.89 -12.84 -7.37
C TYR A 352 -5.18 -11.60 -6.83
N TYR A 353 -5.56 -11.17 -5.63
CA TYR A 353 -4.92 -10.05 -4.96
C TYR A 353 -3.97 -10.53 -3.87
N LYS A 354 -2.73 -10.05 -3.90
CA LYS A 354 -1.67 -10.41 -2.95
C LYS A 354 -1.02 -9.17 -2.36
N ILE A 355 -0.65 -9.23 -1.08
CA ILE A 355 0.02 -8.14 -0.37
C ILE A 355 1.44 -8.58 -0.04
N PHE A 356 2.42 -7.77 -0.44
CA PHE A 356 3.82 -7.97 -0.10
C PHE A 356 4.30 -6.91 0.87
N GLN A 357 4.87 -7.36 1.98
CA GLN A 357 5.39 -6.50 3.02
C GLN A 357 6.81 -6.04 2.71
N PRO A 358 7.19 -4.82 3.16
CA PRO A 358 8.57 -4.38 3.05
C PRO A 358 9.47 -5.25 3.91
N GLY A 359 10.73 -5.40 3.50
CA GLY A 359 11.72 -6.15 4.25
C GLY A 359 12.20 -5.43 5.52
N THR A 360 13.20 -6.02 6.17
CA THR A 360 13.86 -5.45 7.36
C THR A 360 14.56 -4.12 7.05
N VAL A 361 14.68 -3.25 8.05
CA VAL A 361 15.41 -1.98 7.96
C VAL A 361 16.88 -2.23 7.57
N VAL A 362 17.35 -1.52 6.55
CA VAL A 362 18.76 -1.51 6.10
C VAL A 362 19.36 -0.12 6.36
N PRO A 363 20.42 0.00 7.19
CA PRO A 363 21.04 1.29 7.56
C PRO A 363 21.52 2.13 6.36
N SER A 364 22.12 1.48 5.36
CA SER A 364 22.65 2.14 4.15
C SER A 364 21.57 2.70 3.21
N LYS A 365 20.33 2.24 3.35
CA LYS A 365 19.17 2.73 2.57
C LYS A 365 18.31 3.71 3.36
N THR A 366 18.32 3.57 4.68
CA THR A 366 17.64 4.44 5.64
C THR A 366 18.27 5.84 5.64
N LYS A 367 17.44 6.88 5.70
CA LYS A 367 17.89 8.26 5.59
C LYS A 367 17.17 9.18 6.56
N ILE A 368 17.86 10.23 6.99
CA ILE A 368 17.23 11.40 7.62
C ILE A 368 16.47 12.17 6.53
N ALA A 369 15.17 12.41 6.75
CA ALA A 369 14.35 13.26 5.90
C ALA A 369 14.79 14.72 6.00
N TYR A 370 14.68 15.48 4.91
CA TYR A 370 15.16 16.86 4.82
C TYR A 370 16.62 17.01 5.26
N HIS A 371 17.50 16.19 4.68
CA HIS A 371 18.92 16.13 5.04
C HIS A 371 19.60 17.50 5.05
N PHE A 372 20.51 17.69 6.00
CA PHE A 372 21.38 18.85 6.16
C PHE A 372 22.79 18.37 6.54
N SER A 373 23.81 19.12 6.13
CA SER A 373 25.20 18.86 6.56
C SER A 373 25.55 19.54 7.88
N THR A 374 24.83 20.62 8.23
CA THR A 374 24.97 21.29 9.52
C THR A 374 23.61 21.71 10.07
N LEU A 375 23.34 21.35 11.32
CA LEU A 375 22.15 21.70 12.07
C LEU A 375 22.44 22.84 13.04
N VAL A 376 21.61 23.89 13.03
CA VAL A 376 21.72 24.99 14.01
C VAL A 376 20.62 24.82 15.06
N LEU A 377 21.01 24.65 16.32
CA LEU A 377 20.13 24.44 17.46
C LEU A 377 20.27 25.57 18.49
N THR A 378 19.24 25.71 19.32
CA THR A 378 19.27 26.58 20.50
C THR A 378 19.49 25.73 21.75
N TYR A 379 20.36 26.21 22.63
CA TYR A 379 20.60 25.63 23.95
C TYR A 379 19.29 25.36 24.70
N GLY A 380 19.12 24.13 25.20
CA GLY A 380 17.96 23.71 25.98
C GLY A 380 16.65 23.52 25.18
N GLN A 381 16.63 23.86 23.89
CA GLN A 381 15.46 23.68 23.04
C GLN A 381 15.44 22.28 22.41
N GLN A 382 14.28 21.62 22.45
CA GLN A 382 14.09 20.33 21.80
C GLN A 382 13.95 20.50 20.28
N HIS A 383 14.63 19.65 19.52
CA HIS A 383 14.52 19.53 18.07
C HIS A 383 14.18 18.11 17.67
N THR A 384 13.37 17.93 16.62
CA THR A 384 12.93 16.60 16.18
C THR A 384 13.49 16.30 14.79
N LEU A 385 14.26 15.23 14.70
CA LEU A 385 14.77 14.66 13.46
C LEU A 385 13.82 13.57 12.97
N GLN A 386 13.52 13.59 11.68
CA GLN A 386 12.68 12.59 11.03
C GLN A 386 13.57 11.63 10.25
N ILE A 387 13.46 10.34 10.54
CA ILE A 387 14.16 9.26 9.86
C ILE A 387 13.13 8.44 9.11
N GLU A 388 13.44 8.12 7.86
CA GLU A 388 12.66 7.23 6.99
C GLU A 388 13.38 5.89 6.88
N PRO A 389 12.98 4.88 7.66
CA PRO A 389 13.57 3.55 7.57
C PRO A 389 13.19 2.90 6.26
N ARG A 390 14.17 2.27 5.62
CA ARG A 390 14.01 1.63 4.31
C ARG A 390 14.62 0.25 4.28
N ASP A 391 13.99 -0.64 3.52
CA ASP A 391 14.54 -1.96 3.22
C ASP A 391 15.62 -1.91 2.11
N GLU A 392 16.18 -3.07 1.77
CA GLU A 392 17.20 -3.26 0.72
C GLU A 392 16.78 -2.66 -0.65
N TYR A 393 15.48 -2.66 -0.93
CA TYR A 393 14.88 -2.20 -2.20
C TYR A 393 14.32 -0.77 -2.12
N GLY A 394 14.55 -0.09 -1.00
CA GLY A 394 14.15 1.29 -0.74
C GLY A 394 12.67 1.47 -0.37
N ASN A 395 11.95 0.40 -0.05
CA ASN A 395 10.57 0.50 0.42
C ASN A 395 10.54 1.07 1.84
N PRO A 396 9.60 1.98 2.16
CA PRO A 396 9.39 2.43 3.53
C PRO A 396 9.03 1.23 4.40
N THR A 397 9.74 1.07 5.52
CA THR A 397 9.50 -0.03 6.45
C THR A 397 9.42 0.50 7.87
N SER A 398 8.52 -0.07 8.65
CA SER A 398 8.52 0.02 10.12
C SER A 398 8.74 -1.37 10.73
N ASN A 399 9.07 -2.34 9.88
CA ASN A 399 9.10 -3.76 10.20
C ASN A 399 10.50 -4.11 10.73
N SER A 400 10.78 -3.76 11.98
CA SER A 400 11.69 -4.60 12.74
C SER A 400 10.88 -5.67 13.45
N VAL A 401 11.41 -6.88 13.42
CA VAL A 401 10.86 -8.08 14.08
C VAL A 401 10.85 -7.94 15.62
N SER A 402 11.24 -6.78 16.18
CA SER A 402 11.38 -6.56 17.61
C SER A 402 10.38 -5.52 18.10
N LEU A 403 9.71 -5.82 19.21
CA LEU A 403 8.88 -4.91 20.01
C LEU A 403 9.64 -3.67 20.55
N VAL A 404 10.87 -3.43 20.10
CA VAL A 404 11.84 -2.51 20.69
C VAL A 404 12.69 -1.82 19.60
N ASP A 405 12.06 -1.26 18.57
CA ASP A 405 12.80 -0.50 17.54
C ASP A 405 13.46 0.77 18.09
N GLU A 406 12.93 1.32 19.18
CA GLU A 406 13.46 2.52 19.84
C GLU A 406 14.88 2.32 20.37
N VAL A 407 15.26 1.08 20.75
CA VAL A 407 16.59 0.75 21.28
C VAL A 407 17.61 0.48 20.17
N ASN A 408 17.15 0.27 18.94
CA ASN A 408 18.05 0.01 17.81
C ASN A 408 18.68 1.28 17.24
N TYR A 409 18.10 2.45 17.47
CA TYR A 409 18.64 3.73 17.02
C TYR A 409 19.50 4.35 18.11
N SER A 410 20.76 4.61 17.81
CA SER A 410 21.68 5.35 18.68
C SER A 410 22.18 6.62 18.00
N MET A 411 22.51 7.62 18.80
CA MET A 411 23.13 8.85 18.35
C MET A 411 24.42 9.04 19.13
N HIS A 412 25.54 9.13 18.41
CA HIS A 412 26.85 9.44 18.97
C HIS A 412 27.19 10.89 18.68
N VAL A 413 27.70 11.61 19.67
CA VAL A 413 28.03 13.03 19.57
C VAL A 413 29.46 13.26 20.06
N HIS A 414 30.25 13.92 19.23
CA HIS A 414 31.64 14.29 19.54
C HIS A 414 31.79 15.81 19.49
N PRO A 415 32.37 16.45 20.52
CA PRO A 415 32.63 17.89 20.49
C PRO A 415 33.67 18.26 19.41
N LEU A 416 33.45 19.37 18.72
CA LEU A 416 34.36 19.91 17.71
C LEU A 416 35.02 21.19 18.22
N GLY A 417 36.35 21.17 18.33
CA GLY A 417 37.17 22.35 18.66
C GLY A 417 37.40 22.59 20.16
N THR A 418 37.25 21.59 21.02
CA THR A 418 37.70 21.64 22.43
C THR A 418 38.39 20.33 22.77
N VAL A 419 39.61 20.40 23.34
CA VAL A 419 40.45 19.24 23.70
C VAL A 419 40.03 18.63 25.05
N ASP A 420 39.03 19.22 25.73
CA ASP A 420 38.64 18.75 27.06
C ASP A 420 37.87 17.42 26.97
N GLU A 421 38.59 16.33 27.24
CA GLU A 421 38.12 14.97 27.54
C GLU A 421 37.34 14.89 28.88
N GLU A 422 36.54 15.91 29.22
CA GLU A 422 35.65 15.81 30.38
C GLU A 422 34.37 15.10 29.96
N SER A 423 34.30 13.81 30.30
CA SER A 423 33.15 12.89 30.33
C SER A 423 31.91 13.31 29.52
N SER A 424 31.71 12.63 28.39
CA SER A 424 30.67 12.80 27.38
C SER A 424 29.20 12.70 27.83
N ASP A 425 28.93 12.30 29.06
CA ASP A 425 27.64 11.65 29.39
C ASP A 425 26.46 12.59 29.64
N ASP A 426 26.66 13.91 29.65
CA ASP A 426 25.55 14.86 29.95
C ASP A 426 25.40 16.03 28.95
N CYS A 427 26.05 15.93 27.78
CA CYS A 427 26.03 17.01 26.79
C CYS A 427 24.67 17.14 26.07
N TYR A 428 23.93 16.04 25.95
CA TYR A 428 22.67 15.97 25.22
C TYR A 428 21.75 14.90 25.79
N SER A 429 20.46 15.00 25.48
CA SER A 429 19.48 13.96 25.74
C SER A 429 18.73 13.64 24.45
N THR A 430 18.59 12.35 24.15
CA THR A 430 17.83 11.84 23.00
C THR A 430 16.68 10.96 23.45
N SER A 431 15.53 11.10 22.79
CA SER A 431 14.46 10.10 22.87
C SER A 431 13.99 9.73 21.47
N VAL A 432 13.72 8.45 21.27
CA VAL A 432 13.25 7.90 19.99
C VAL A 432 11.77 7.62 20.13
N SER A 433 10.99 7.95 19.11
CA SER A 433 9.55 7.67 19.06
C SER A 433 9.14 7.25 17.66
N LEU A 434 8.17 6.33 17.56
CA LEU A 434 7.73 5.76 16.29
C LEU A 434 6.42 6.39 15.81
N ASN A 435 6.45 6.92 14.60
CA ASN A 435 5.26 7.36 13.88
C ASN A 435 4.81 6.26 12.92
N LYS A 436 4.08 5.29 13.47
CA LYS A 436 3.58 4.09 12.75
C LYS A 436 2.82 4.39 11.46
N PRO A 437 1.83 5.32 11.40
CA PRO A 437 1.05 5.52 10.18
C PRO A 437 1.88 6.08 9.01
N GLN A 438 2.98 6.79 9.30
CA GLN A 438 3.86 7.35 8.26
C GLN A 438 5.12 6.52 8.03
N CYS A 439 5.30 5.39 8.72
CA CYS A 439 6.54 4.61 8.73
C CYS A 439 7.77 5.50 8.96
N GLN A 440 7.71 6.38 9.97
CA GLN A 440 8.78 7.31 10.31
C GLN A 440 9.26 7.09 11.74
N VAL A 441 10.54 7.30 11.96
CA VAL A 441 11.16 7.33 13.29
C VAL A 441 11.51 8.78 13.62
N LEU A 442 11.08 9.23 14.79
CA LEU A 442 11.29 10.59 15.27
C LEU A 442 12.31 10.57 16.40
N ILE A 443 13.50 11.13 16.17
CA ILE A 443 14.51 11.33 17.20
C ILE A 443 14.39 12.75 17.74
N LYS A 444 14.00 12.88 19.00
CA LYS A 444 13.94 14.14 19.73
C LYS A 444 15.26 14.37 20.43
N LEU A 445 15.88 15.50 20.15
CA LEU A 445 17.23 15.85 20.56
C LEU A 445 17.21 17.18 21.32
N THR A 446 17.84 17.20 22.49
CA THR A 446 18.01 18.42 23.30
C THR A 446 19.46 18.52 23.76
N PHE A 447 20.13 19.63 23.45
CA PHE A 447 21.50 19.89 23.89
C PHE A 447 21.54 20.73 25.17
N ARG A 448 22.39 20.31 26.12
CA ARG A 448 22.65 20.97 27.41
C ARG A 448 24.01 21.67 27.46
N LYS A 449 24.77 21.65 26.36
CA LYS A 449 26.05 22.34 26.21
C LYS A 449 26.05 23.18 24.93
N LYS A 450 26.63 24.37 24.99
CA LYS A 450 26.84 25.26 23.82
C LYS A 450 28.12 24.85 23.11
N GLY A 451 28.19 25.04 21.79
CA GLY A 451 29.38 24.72 21.01
C GLY A 451 29.08 24.09 19.66
N CYS A 452 30.11 23.53 19.03
CA CYS A 452 30.00 22.75 17.80
C CYS A 452 30.22 21.28 18.12
N PHE A 453 29.44 20.40 17.49
CA PHE A 453 29.50 18.96 17.70
C PHE A 453 29.36 18.23 16.37
N ARG A 454 30.01 17.08 16.23
CA ARG A 454 29.79 16.12 15.16
C ARG A 454 28.83 15.06 15.68
N ALA A 455 27.72 14.85 15.00
CA ALA A 455 26.75 13.82 15.34
C ALA A 455 26.75 12.71 14.28
N CYS A 456 26.59 11.47 14.73
CA CYS A 456 26.39 10.31 13.88
C CYS A 456 25.19 9.51 14.41
N ILE A 457 24.17 9.32 13.57
CA ILE A 457 23.03 8.45 13.87
C ILE A 457 23.31 7.06 13.29
N SER A 458 23.12 6.04 14.12
CA SER A 458 23.32 4.64 13.75
C SER A 458 22.06 3.81 14.00
N TYR A 459 21.92 2.71 13.27
CA TYR A 459 20.94 1.65 13.51
C TYR A 459 21.68 0.33 13.72
N ARG A 460 21.53 -0.29 14.90
CA ARG A 460 22.28 -1.50 15.31
C ARG A 460 23.80 -1.32 15.11
N ASP A 461 24.33 -0.21 15.61
CA ASP A 461 25.75 0.19 15.53
C ASP A 461 26.29 0.40 14.10
N GLN A 462 25.42 0.44 13.08
CA GLN A 462 25.79 0.79 11.72
C GLN A 462 25.32 2.20 11.37
N PRO A 463 26.21 3.10 10.89
CA PRO A 463 25.83 4.46 10.57
C PRO A 463 24.82 4.51 9.42
N LEU A 464 23.85 5.42 9.53
CA LEU A 464 22.92 5.68 8.43
C LEU A 464 23.64 6.38 7.27
N ASN A 465 23.15 6.20 6.05
CA ASN A 465 23.78 6.72 4.82
C ASN A 465 24.08 8.24 4.86
N ASN A 466 23.15 9.02 5.39
CA ASN A 466 23.30 10.45 5.62
C ASN A 466 23.18 10.81 7.11
N GLY A 467 23.61 9.88 7.97
CA GLY A 467 23.51 9.95 9.42
C GLY A 467 24.55 10.82 10.10
N GLU A 468 25.60 11.22 9.38
CA GLU A 468 26.68 12.07 9.90
C GLU A 468 26.48 13.54 9.51
N PHE A 469 26.52 14.43 10.50
CA PHE A 469 26.33 15.87 10.31
C PHE A 469 26.91 16.68 11.48
N ASP A 470 27.16 17.97 11.23
CA ASP A 470 27.59 18.91 12.26
C ASP A 470 26.40 19.57 12.98
N ILE A 471 26.57 19.94 14.24
CA ILE A 471 25.58 20.63 15.06
C ILE A 471 26.24 21.87 15.66
N ILE A 472 25.62 23.03 15.49
CA ILE A 472 26.00 24.29 16.16
C ILE A 472 24.91 24.61 17.18
N VAL A 473 25.26 24.59 18.46
CA VAL A 473 24.35 24.93 19.57
C VAL A 473 24.65 26.36 20.04
N LEU A 474 23.68 27.24 19.82
CA LEU A 474 23.73 28.66 20.16
C LEU A 474 22.97 28.97 21.44
N SER A 475 23.36 30.02 22.15
CA SER A 475 22.51 30.66 23.16
C SER A 475 21.34 31.42 22.51
N GLU A 476 20.31 31.75 23.29
CA GLU A 476 19.17 32.54 22.80
C GLU A 476 19.62 33.91 22.25
N ASN A 477 20.61 34.55 22.88
CA ASN A 477 21.16 35.83 22.43
C ASN A 477 21.87 35.71 21.07
N GLU A 478 22.68 34.66 20.89
CA GLU A 478 23.38 34.38 19.62
C GLU A 478 22.39 34.05 18.51
N LYS A 479 21.39 33.22 18.80
CA LYS A 479 20.30 32.90 17.87
C LYS A 479 19.54 34.16 17.43
N ASN A 480 19.19 35.04 18.37
CA ASN A 480 18.54 36.31 18.05
C ASN A 480 19.42 37.20 17.17
N CYS A 481 20.75 37.18 17.37
CA CYS A 481 21.70 37.86 16.49
C CYS A 481 21.69 37.26 15.07
N VAL A 482 21.72 35.92 14.94
CA VAL A 482 21.64 35.22 13.65
C VAL A 482 20.33 35.55 12.92
N GLU A 483 19.19 35.50 13.61
CA GLU A 483 17.89 35.83 12.99
C GLU A 483 17.82 37.30 12.56
N LYS A 484 18.36 38.23 13.36
CA LYS A 484 18.48 39.65 12.96
C LYS A 484 19.34 39.83 11.72
N ASN A 485 20.48 39.13 11.66
CA ASN A 485 21.38 39.15 10.51
C ASN A 485 20.66 38.67 9.24
N VAL A 486 19.96 37.54 9.31
CA VAL A 486 19.28 36.93 8.16
C VAL A 486 18.02 37.69 7.73
N SER A 487 17.36 38.36 8.68
CA SER A 487 16.11 39.09 8.43
C SER A 487 16.30 40.48 7.84
N THR A 488 17.50 41.06 7.88
CA THR A 488 17.76 42.42 7.39
C THR A 488 18.13 42.38 5.90
N PRO A 489 17.20 42.69 4.96
CA PRO A 489 17.51 42.63 3.54
C PRO A 489 18.43 43.80 3.13
N GLY A 490 19.44 43.51 2.30
CA GLY A 490 20.23 44.54 1.59
C GLY A 490 21.52 45.00 2.26
N ILE A 491 21.81 44.60 3.51
CA ILE A 491 23.08 44.92 4.18
C ILE A 491 23.91 43.64 4.31
N SER A 492 25.14 43.64 3.80
CA SER A 492 26.09 42.56 4.05
C SER A 492 26.56 42.59 5.51
N ILE A 493 26.29 41.52 6.26
CA ILE A 493 26.77 41.37 7.64
C ILE A 493 28.28 41.16 7.59
N TYR A 494 29.02 41.74 8.54
CA TYR A 494 30.46 41.56 8.63
C TYR A 494 30.90 41.05 10.00
N PHE A 495 31.96 40.25 10.02
CA PHE A 495 32.61 39.74 11.22
C PHE A 495 34.10 40.05 11.15
N GLU A 496 34.68 40.47 12.26
CA GLU A 496 36.13 40.62 12.38
C GLU A 496 36.77 39.23 12.59
N ALA A 497 37.79 38.92 11.81
CA ALA A 497 38.51 37.66 11.89
C ALA A 497 40.01 37.84 11.61
N TYR A 498 40.78 36.80 11.87
CA TYR A 498 42.21 36.71 11.60
C TYR A 498 42.46 35.57 10.62
N LEU A 499 43.08 35.89 9.49
CA LEU A 499 43.44 34.98 8.42
C LEU A 499 44.84 34.41 8.67
N TYR A 500 44.95 33.09 8.73
CA TYR A 500 46.22 32.39 8.83
C TYR A 500 46.78 32.08 7.43
N SER A 501 48.10 32.24 7.25
CA SER A 501 48.77 32.01 5.97
C SER A 501 49.04 30.52 5.78
N MET A 502 48.85 30.02 4.57
CA MET A 502 48.93 28.60 4.17
C MET A 502 50.34 27.95 4.28
N GLY A 503 51.32 28.62 4.89
CA GLY A 503 52.73 28.19 4.92
C GLY A 503 53.15 27.40 6.15
N THR A 504 52.23 26.97 7.01
CA THR A 504 52.53 26.34 8.31
C THR A 504 52.14 24.86 8.38
N TYR A 505 51.97 24.19 7.24
CA TYR A 505 51.55 22.79 7.17
C TYR A 505 52.69 21.76 7.17
N SER A 506 53.91 22.14 7.58
CA SER A 506 55.04 21.21 7.74
C SER A 506 55.31 20.76 9.18
N SER A 507 54.65 21.34 10.20
CA SER A 507 54.96 21.03 11.60
C SER A 507 53.75 21.21 12.54
N CYS A 508 52.68 20.45 12.31
CA CYS A 508 51.62 20.26 13.29
C CYS A 508 51.33 18.75 13.42
N PRO A 509 51.10 18.18 14.63
CA PRO A 509 50.89 16.73 14.82
C PRO A 509 49.54 16.22 14.30
N TRP A 510 48.69 17.10 13.78
CA TRP A 510 47.34 16.76 13.33
C TRP A 510 47.40 16.16 11.93
N GLN A 511 47.63 14.85 11.86
CA GLN A 511 47.58 14.08 10.63
C GLN A 511 46.19 14.18 9.99
N PHE A 512 46.15 14.63 8.73
CA PHE A 512 45.04 14.41 7.83
C PHE A 512 45.01 12.93 7.42
N LEU A 513 43.93 12.22 7.73
CA LEU A 513 43.52 11.03 6.98
C LEU A 513 42.80 11.51 5.73
N ALA A 514 43.56 11.79 4.67
CA ALA A 514 42.98 12.06 3.36
C ALA A 514 42.58 10.74 2.70
N SER A 515 41.27 10.46 2.65
CA SER A 515 40.69 9.46 1.77
C SER A 515 40.62 10.02 0.36
N SER A 516 41.72 9.91 -0.38
CA SER A 516 41.75 10.10 -1.84
C SER A 516 42.71 9.09 -2.48
N GLN A 517 42.29 7.83 -2.53
CA GLN A 517 42.79 6.92 -3.55
C GLN A 517 42.26 7.40 -4.91
N LEU A 518 43.19 7.49 -5.87
CA LEU A 518 43.05 7.78 -7.30
C LEU A 518 43.43 9.20 -7.72
N ALA A 519 44.75 9.45 -7.79
CA ALA A 519 45.32 10.32 -8.82
C ALA A 519 46.59 9.67 -9.40
N LEU A 520 46.60 9.62 -10.72
CA LEU A 520 47.49 8.89 -11.61
C LEU A 520 48.96 9.33 -11.50
N GLN A 521 49.88 8.35 -11.52
CA GLN A 521 51.33 8.57 -11.62
C GLN A 521 51.69 9.40 -12.87
N ARG A 522 52.46 10.48 -12.68
CA ARG A 522 53.42 10.98 -13.69
C ARG A 522 54.77 11.21 -13.02
N ARG A 523 55.78 10.53 -13.57
CA ARG A 523 57.20 10.59 -13.20
C ARG A 523 57.76 12.01 -13.36
N PRO A 524 58.68 12.46 -12.48
CA PRO A 524 59.70 13.44 -12.83
C PRO A 524 60.98 12.73 -13.29
N SER A 525 61.57 13.25 -14.37
CA SER A 525 62.87 12.83 -14.89
C SER A 525 64.00 13.55 -14.15
N MET A 526 65.04 12.75 -13.89
CA MET A 526 66.42 13.04 -13.50
C MET A 526 66.98 14.41 -13.91
N GLY A 527 67.78 14.95 -13.00
CA GLY A 527 68.73 16.03 -13.20
C GLY A 527 69.53 16.17 -11.91
N ASP A 528 70.61 15.38 -11.84
CA ASP A 528 71.61 15.41 -10.77
C ASP A 528 72.20 16.81 -10.60
N ASP A 529 72.49 17.20 -9.37
CA ASP A 529 73.75 17.85 -9.02
C ASP A 529 74.02 17.63 -7.51
N GLU A 530 75.20 17.11 -7.25
CA GLU A 530 75.79 16.78 -5.95
C GLU A 530 76.26 18.06 -5.23
N GLU A 531 76.26 18.02 -3.88
CA GLU A 531 77.23 18.64 -2.94
C GLU A 531 76.59 18.63 -1.54
N GLU A 532 76.98 17.68 -0.68
CA GLU A 532 78.05 17.73 0.33
C GLU A 532 77.57 18.32 1.68
N HIS A 533 77.98 17.62 2.74
CA HIS A 533 77.57 17.76 4.14
C HIS A 533 77.62 19.19 4.70
N ASP A 534 76.61 19.57 5.49
CA ASP A 534 76.88 20.02 6.86
C ASP A 534 75.64 19.90 7.77
N SER A 535 75.88 19.42 8.99
CA SER A 535 74.95 19.55 10.11
C SER A 535 75.71 20.30 11.18
N PRO A 536 75.18 21.37 11.80
CA PRO A 536 74.29 21.16 12.95
C PRO A 536 73.27 22.30 13.22
N VAL A 537 72.48 22.09 14.30
CA VAL A 537 72.06 23.08 15.34
C VAL A 537 70.54 23.12 15.59
N GLU A 538 70.20 22.66 16.80
CA GLU A 538 68.94 22.87 17.50
C GLU A 538 68.54 24.35 17.59
N GLY A 539 67.24 24.63 17.46
CA GLY A 539 66.65 25.84 18.02
C GLY A 539 66.56 27.04 17.08
N GLN A 540 65.76 26.93 16.01
CA GLN A 540 65.06 28.10 15.48
C GLN A 540 63.56 27.87 15.61
N SER A 541 62.94 28.64 16.50
CA SER A 541 61.50 28.85 16.51
C SER A 541 61.09 29.42 15.16
N GLU A 542 60.42 28.62 14.34
CA GLU A 542 59.73 29.11 13.15
C GLU A 542 58.85 30.28 13.58
N LYS A 543 59.22 31.49 13.15
CA LYS A 543 58.44 32.70 13.40
C LYS A 543 57.10 32.53 12.71
N VAL A 544 56.09 32.06 13.45
CA VAL A 544 54.69 32.02 13.01
C VAL A 544 54.36 33.40 12.46
N LYS A 545 54.17 33.50 11.14
CA LYS A 545 53.80 34.76 10.48
C LYS A 545 52.53 35.26 11.16
N LYS A 546 52.57 36.50 11.68
CA LYS A 546 51.43 37.09 12.39
C LYS A 546 50.17 36.98 11.51
N PRO A 547 49.06 36.46 12.05
CA PRO A 547 47.84 36.30 11.27
C PRO A 547 47.29 37.67 10.87
N LYS A 548 46.77 37.77 9.65
CA LYS A 548 46.32 39.04 9.05
C LYS A 548 44.90 39.36 9.50
N LYS A 549 44.64 40.58 9.97
CA LYS A 549 43.28 41.02 10.33
C LYS A 549 42.44 41.21 9.07
N VAL A 550 41.30 40.53 9.01
CA VAL A 550 40.37 40.51 7.87
C VAL A 550 38.92 40.70 8.34
N TYR A 551 38.05 40.99 7.39
CA TYR A 551 36.62 41.18 7.60
C TYR A 551 35.84 40.21 6.70
N CYS A 552 35.07 39.33 7.33
CA CYS A 552 34.28 38.31 6.67
C CYS A 552 32.87 38.84 6.43
N TYR A 553 32.50 39.03 5.17
CA TYR A 553 31.18 39.51 4.75
C TYR A 553 30.29 38.34 4.34
N ILE A 554 29.09 38.26 4.92
CA ILE A 554 28.09 37.24 4.56
C ILE A 554 26.88 37.92 3.94
N SER A 555 26.48 37.40 2.79
CA SER A 555 25.24 37.76 2.09
C SER A 555 24.48 36.48 1.74
N PRO A 556 23.21 36.57 1.31
CA PRO A 556 22.47 35.39 0.85
C PRO A 556 23.16 34.64 -0.29
N LYS A 557 24.01 35.28 -1.11
CA LYS A 557 24.61 34.65 -2.30
C LYS A 557 26.09 34.31 -2.13
N GLN A 558 26.81 35.07 -1.32
CA GLN A 558 28.27 35.05 -1.25
C GLN A 558 28.78 35.25 0.17
N PHE A 559 29.87 34.54 0.49
CA PHE A 559 30.73 34.75 1.64
C PHE A 559 32.07 35.30 1.14
N SER A 560 32.49 36.47 1.59
CA SER A 560 33.71 37.14 1.09
C SER A 560 34.63 37.53 2.23
N VAL A 561 35.91 37.21 2.11
CA VAL A 561 36.96 37.64 3.04
C VAL A 561 37.67 38.85 2.45
N LYS A 562 37.67 39.97 3.16
CA LYS A 562 38.27 41.23 2.71
C LYS A 562 39.28 41.76 3.71
N GLU A 563 40.34 42.36 3.19
CA GLU A 563 41.31 43.15 3.95
C GLU A 563 41.07 44.63 3.64
N PHE A 564 41.31 45.55 4.57
CA PHE A 564 41.19 46.98 4.31
C PHE A 564 42.56 47.63 4.16
N TYR A 565 42.87 48.07 2.95
CA TYR A 565 44.06 48.86 2.69
C TYR A 565 43.85 50.30 3.17
N LEU A 566 44.82 50.82 3.94
CA LEU A 566 44.75 52.14 4.59
C LEU A 566 43.46 52.38 5.40
N LYS A 567 42.79 51.32 5.86
CA LYS A 567 41.47 51.35 6.55
C LYS A 567 40.31 51.93 5.72
N ILE A 568 40.49 52.23 4.43
CA ILE A 568 39.49 52.92 3.60
C ILE A 568 39.04 52.03 2.43
N ILE A 569 39.97 51.31 1.78
CA ILE A 569 39.68 50.58 0.55
C ILE A 569 39.54 49.07 0.85
N PRO A 570 38.35 48.47 0.71
CA PRO A 570 38.18 47.04 0.91
C PRO A 570 38.77 46.25 -0.26
N TRP A 571 39.85 45.53 -0.01
CA TRP A 571 40.47 44.58 -0.92
C TRP A 571 39.90 43.18 -0.69
N ARG A 572 39.34 42.56 -1.74
CA ARG A 572 38.73 41.23 -1.65
C ARG A 572 39.82 40.16 -1.85
N LEU A 573 40.03 39.33 -0.83
CA LEU A 573 41.00 38.24 -0.85
C LEU A 573 40.39 36.95 -1.39
N PHE A 574 39.25 36.55 -0.80
CA PHE A 574 38.55 35.31 -1.15
C PHE A 574 37.06 35.55 -1.32
N THR A 575 36.42 34.76 -2.15
CA THR A 575 34.95 34.76 -2.27
C THR A 575 34.46 33.34 -2.53
N PHE A 576 33.49 32.95 -1.74
CA PHE A 576 32.84 31.66 -1.76
C PHE A 576 31.36 31.87 -2.07
N ARG A 577 30.75 30.92 -2.79
CA ARG A 577 29.31 30.90 -2.99
C ARG A 577 28.63 30.35 -1.75
N VAL A 578 27.47 30.89 -1.39
CA VAL A 578 26.61 30.28 -0.35
C VAL A 578 25.83 29.15 -1.00
N CYS A 579 26.45 27.97 -1.03
CA CYS A 579 25.88 26.74 -1.58
C CYS A 579 26.41 25.52 -0.80
N PRO A 580 25.78 24.34 -0.95
CA PRO A 580 26.19 23.13 -0.23
C PRO A 580 27.63 22.66 -0.50
N GLY A 581 28.24 23.12 -1.60
CA GLY A 581 29.63 22.80 -1.96
C GLY A 581 30.67 23.54 -1.12
N THR A 582 30.32 24.68 -0.52
CA THR A 582 31.21 25.39 0.41
C THR A 582 31.04 24.79 1.80
N LYS A 583 32.08 24.13 2.32
CA LYS A 583 32.10 23.41 3.60
C LYS A 583 32.89 24.16 4.65
N PHE A 584 32.39 24.13 5.89
CA PHE A 584 33.03 24.72 7.05
C PHE A 584 33.51 23.59 7.97
N THR A 585 34.80 23.60 8.31
CA THR A 585 35.40 22.66 9.27
C THR A 585 35.74 23.41 10.55
N TYR A 586 35.35 22.87 11.71
CA TYR A 586 35.46 23.56 12.99
C TYR A 586 36.68 23.06 13.77
N HIS A 587 37.53 23.98 14.20
CA HIS A 587 38.77 23.69 14.94
C HIS A 587 38.82 24.42 16.28
N GLY A 588 39.87 24.14 17.06
CA GLY A 588 40.06 24.68 18.40
C GLY A 588 40.37 26.17 18.46
N PRO A 589 40.62 26.71 19.67
CA PRO A 589 41.08 28.08 19.82
C PRO A 589 42.47 28.27 19.17
N ASP A 590 42.69 29.41 18.51
CA ASP A 590 43.96 29.75 17.90
C ASP A 590 45.03 30.07 18.97
N PRO A 591 46.32 29.80 18.70
CA PRO A 591 47.36 29.99 19.70
C PRO A 591 47.60 31.47 20.07
N VAL A 592 47.23 32.41 19.19
CA VAL A 592 47.53 33.83 19.36
C VAL A 592 46.40 34.56 20.09
N HIS A 593 45.18 34.51 19.56
CA HIS A 593 44.03 35.26 20.09
C HIS A 593 43.13 34.42 20.98
N LYS A 594 43.34 33.10 21.04
CA LYS A 594 42.50 32.13 21.76
C LYS A 594 41.03 32.13 21.30
N TYR A 595 40.78 32.60 20.08
CA TYR A 595 39.47 32.56 19.44
C TYR A 595 39.31 31.27 18.65
N LEU A 596 38.06 30.81 18.55
CA LEU A 596 37.74 29.60 17.82
C LEU A 596 38.06 29.74 16.33
N THR A 597 38.64 28.69 15.75
CA THR A 597 39.02 28.64 14.33
C THR A 597 38.02 27.85 13.51
N LEU A 598 37.90 28.22 12.23
CA LEU A 598 37.24 27.42 11.20
C LEU A 598 38.02 27.47 9.89
N VAL A 599 37.88 26.42 9.08
CA VAL A 599 38.41 26.35 7.72
C VAL A 599 37.24 26.37 6.74
N VAL A 600 37.32 27.22 5.71
CA VAL A 600 36.36 27.29 4.61
C VAL A 600 36.98 26.66 3.37
N ASP A 601 36.29 25.69 2.78
CA ASP A 601 36.71 24.98 1.57
C ASP A 601 35.55 24.88 0.58
N ASP A 602 35.78 25.22 -0.69
CA ASP A 602 34.80 25.05 -1.79
C ASP A 602 35.26 24.04 -2.85
N GLY A 603 36.42 23.41 -2.67
CA GLY A 603 37.04 22.47 -3.60
C GLY A 603 37.55 23.09 -4.90
N ILE A 604 37.47 24.42 -5.06
CA ILE A 604 37.90 25.16 -6.25
C ILE A 604 39.14 25.97 -5.94
N GLN A 605 39.17 26.65 -4.79
CA GLN A 605 40.31 27.43 -4.32
C GLN A 605 40.94 26.80 -3.08
N PRO A 606 42.19 27.15 -2.72
CA PRO A 606 42.84 26.61 -1.55
C PRO A 606 42.03 26.89 -0.26
N PRO A 607 41.93 25.94 0.68
CA PRO A 607 41.18 26.13 1.93
C PRO A 607 41.68 27.34 2.74
N VAL A 608 40.73 28.08 3.33
CA VAL A 608 41.01 29.33 4.04
C VAL A 608 40.73 29.17 5.53
N GLU A 609 41.76 29.31 6.35
CA GLU A 609 41.67 29.23 7.81
C GLU A 609 41.43 30.61 8.46
N LEU A 610 40.37 30.70 9.26
CA LEU A 610 39.89 31.92 9.90
C LEU A 610 39.74 31.71 11.41
N SER A 611 40.37 32.57 12.20
CA SER A 611 40.12 32.71 13.64
C SER A 611 39.14 33.85 13.89
N CYS A 612 38.01 33.58 14.55
CA CYS A 612 36.95 34.57 14.76
C CYS A 612 36.35 34.43 16.16
N LYS A 613 36.18 35.56 16.86
CA LYS A 613 35.54 35.60 18.18
C LYS A 613 34.11 35.05 18.14
N ASP A 614 33.33 35.50 17.15
CA ASP A 614 31.93 35.13 16.96
C ASP A 614 31.77 34.01 15.90
N ARG A 615 32.73 33.06 15.85
CA ARG A 615 32.79 31.97 14.87
C ARG A 615 31.44 31.25 14.70
N ASN A 616 30.79 30.89 15.81
CA ASN A 616 29.55 30.13 15.78
C ASN A 616 28.39 30.94 15.20
N ILE A 617 28.31 32.25 15.49
CA ILE A 617 27.32 33.16 14.90
C ILE A 617 27.57 33.31 13.40
N MET A 618 28.83 33.48 13.00
CA MET A 618 29.24 33.59 11.60
C MET A 618 28.85 32.32 10.81
N ALA A 619 29.20 31.14 11.32
CA ALA A 619 28.86 29.86 10.72
C ALA A 619 27.34 29.63 10.67
N ALA A 620 26.63 29.84 11.77
CA ALA A 620 25.17 29.71 11.80
C ALA A 620 24.46 30.67 10.84
N THR A 621 24.97 31.90 10.68
CA THR A 621 24.44 32.87 9.71
C THR A 621 24.61 32.36 8.27
N PHE A 622 25.78 31.79 7.95
CA PHE A 622 26.02 31.16 6.65
C PHE A 622 25.06 29.99 6.40
N ILE A 623 24.95 29.05 7.35
CA ILE A 623 24.06 27.88 7.24
C ILE A 623 22.60 28.28 7.10
N ARG A 624 22.16 29.33 7.83
CA ARG A 624 20.79 29.83 7.74
C ARG A 624 20.47 30.44 6.37
N PHE A 625 21.40 31.19 5.78
CA PHE A 625 21.25 31.66 4.39
C PHE A 625 21.25 30.49 3.39
N LEU A 626 22.14 29.51 3.58
CA LEU A 626 22.19 28.30 2.76
C LEU A 626 20.84 27.58 2.74
N HIS A 627 20.29 27.27 3.92
CA HIS A 627 19.00 26.59 4.05
C HIS A 627 17.85 27.40 3.43
N LYS A 628 17.85 28.73 3.59
CA LYS A 628 16.85 29.61 2.95
C LYS A 628 16.91 29.57 1.43
N ASN A 629 18.10 29.41 0.84
CA ASN A 629 18.29 29.34 -0.61
C ASN A 629 17.87 28.00 -1.22
N ILE A 630 18.00 26.90 -0.47
CA ILE A 630 17.76 25.53 -0.98
C ILE A 630 16.42 24.94 -0.53
N GLY A 631 15.65 25.67 0.28
CA GLY A 631 14.35 25.19 0.81
C GLY A 631 14.47 24.31 2.05
N GLY A 632 15.59 24.37 2.77
CA GLY A 632 15.80 23.67 4.03
C GLY A 632 16.35 22.25 3.93
N SER A 633 16.54 21.71 2.72
CA SER A 633 17.10 20.38 2.51
C SER A 633 18.22 20.39 1.46
N GLU A 634 19.26 19.61 1.72
CA GLU A 634 20.38 19.39 0.82
C GLU A 634 20.14 18.26 -0.19
N THR A 635 19.05 17.49 -0.08
CA THR A 635 18.76 16.43 -1.06
C THR A 635 18.41 17.01 -2.43
N PHE A 636 18.77 16.29 -3.49
CA PHE A 636 18.47 16.72 -4.86
C PHE A 636 16.96 16.84 -5.10
N GLN A 637 16.18 15.85 -4.68
CA GLN A 637 14.74 15.82 -4.91
C GLN A 637 14.01 16.98 -4.20
N ASP A 638 14.40 17.31 -2.96
CA ASP A 638 13.81 18.42 -2.23
C ASP A 638 14.17 19.76 -2.86
N LYS A 639 15.43 19.93 -3.30
CA LYS A 639 15.87 21.11 -4.05
C LYS A 639 15.08 21.29 -5.35
N VAL A 640 14.85 20.22 -6.10
CA VAL A 640 14.03 20.24 -7.32
C VAL A 640 12.59 20.64 -6.98
N THR A 641 12.02 20.05 -5.94
CA THR A 641 10.64 20.34 -5.51
C THR A 641 10.49 21.78 -5.04
N PHE A 642 11.44 22.27 -4.24
CA PHE A 642 11.51 23.66 -3.80
C PHE A 642 11.65 24.61 -4.99
N PHE A 643 12.61 24.36 -5.89
CA PHE A 643 12.80 25.16 -7.10
C PHE A 643 11.52 25.22 -7.95
N GLN A 644 10.87 24.08 -8.19
CA GLN A 644 9.61 24.03 -8.95
C GLN A 644 8.47 24.78 -8.25
N ARG A 645 8.41 24.74 -6.91
CA ARG A 645 7.43 25.51 -6.13
C ARG A 645 7.65 27.01 -6.27
N GLU A 646 8.89 27.46 -6.08
CA GLU A 646 9.25 28.88 -6.22
C GLU A 646 9.05 29.38 -7.65
N LEU A 647 9.40 28.56 -8.65
CA LEU A 647 9.18 28.88 -10.06
C LEU A 647 7.69 29.03 -10.38
N ARG A 648 6.83 28.11 -9.90
CA ARG A 648 5.37 28.22 -10.03
C ARG A 648 4.83 29.49 -9.35
N HIS A 649 5.37 29.84 -8.19
CA HIS A 649 4.99 31.06 -7.48
C HIS A 649 5.37 32.35 -8.24
N ILE A 650 6.51 32.35 -8.93
CA ILE A 650 6.91 33.48 -9.78
C ILE A 650 6.00 33.55 -11.03
N HIS A 651 5.72 32.41 -11.65
CA HIS A 651 4.85 32.33 -12.84
C HIS A 651 3.38 32.67 -12.53
N SER A 652 2.88 32.45 -11.32
CA SER A 652 1.52 32.87 -10.96
C SER A 652 1.38 34.39 -10.84
N LYS A 653 2.47 35.09 -10.51
CA LYS A 653 2.50 36.56 -10.35
C LYS A 653 2.81 37.31 -11.64
N ARG A 654 3.28 36.62 -12.70
CA ARG A 654 3.79 37.26 -13.92
C ARG A 654 3.32 36.51 -15.17
N PRO A 655 2.82 37.22 -16.20
CA PRO A 655 2.47 36.60 -17.47
C PRO A 655 3.71 35.95 -18.13
N ARG A 656 3.51 34.78 -18.75
CA ARG A 656 4.55 34.03 -19.48
C ARG A 656 4.95 34.77 -20.76
N THR A 657 5.77 35.79 -20.61
CA THR A 657 6.40 36.49 -21.73
C THR A 657 7.52 35.63 -22.31
N LYS A 658 7.76 35.76 -23.62
CA LYS A 658 8.88 35.09 -24.30
C LYS A 658 10.13 35.98 -24.24
N THR A 659 11.30 35.38 -24.14
CA THR A 659 12.61 36.03 -24.31
C THR A 659 13.35 35.33 -25.42
N CYS A 660 13.72 36.07 -26.46
CA CYS A 660 14.54 35.56 -27.55
C CYS A 660 16.03 35.51 -27.15
N LEU A 661 16.65 34.34 -27.28
CA LEU A 661 18.07 34.08 -27.08
C LEU A 661 18.76 33.86 -28.42
N LYS A 662 19.53 34.84 -28.87
CA LYS A 662 20.35 34.69 -30.09
C LYS A 662 21.71 34.10 -29.73
N VAL A 663 21.96 32.85 -30.13
CA VAL A 663 23.18 32.10 -29.79
C VAL A 663 23.84 31.54 -31.05
N ASN A 664 25.16 31.34 -31.02
CA ASN A 664 25.89 30.77 -32.14
C ASN A 664 26.09 29.27 -31.89
N ARG A 665 25.70 28.42 -32.84
CA ARG A 665 25.79 26.96 -32.70
C ARG A 665 27.23 26.46 -32.57
N LEU A 666 28.17 27.06 -33.29
CA LEU A 666 29.60 26.69 -33.25
C LEU A 666 30.26 27.05 -31.92
N SER A 667 29.69 28.03 -31.18
CA SER A 667 30.16 28.46 -29.87
C SER A 667 29.02 28.47 -28.85
N LEU A 668 28.23 27.38 -28.81
CA LEU A 668 26.97 27.32 -28.07
C LEU A 668 27.12 27.73 -26.60
N LEU A 669 28.12 27.19 -25.89
CA LEU A 669 28.32 27.48 -24.47
C LEU A 669 28.68 28.95 -24.22
N GLU A 670 29.67 29.47 -24.94
CA GLU A 670 30.18 30.83 -24.74
C GLU A 670 29.15 31.89 -25.19
N SER A 671 28.52 31.68 -26.35
CA SER A 671 27.48 32.56 -26.86
C SER A 671 26.23 32.57 -25.98
N SER A 672 25.82 31.41 -25.45
CA SER A 672 24.72 31.32 -24.47
C SER A 672 25.06 32.07 -23.18
N LEU A 673 26.24 31.85 -22.61
CA LEU A 673 26.70 32.57 -21.41
C LEU A 673 26.73 34.09 -21.61
N LYS A 674 27.17 34.55 -22.79
CA LYS A 674 27.17 35.97 -23.15
C LYS A 674 25.75 36.53 -23.27
N ALA A 675 24.85 35.80 -23.94
CA ALA A 675 23.45 36.20 -24.12
C ALA A 675 22.68 36.27 -22.80
N THR A 676 22.97 35.37 -21.85
CA THR A 676 22.29 35.32 -20.55
C THR A 676 23.00 36.08 -19.44
N ARG A 677 24.12 36.75 -19.70
CA ARG A 677 25.01 37.36 -18.68
C ARG A 677 24.28 38.31 -17.74
N ASN A 678 23.33 39.09 -18.25
CA ASN A 678 22.62 40.13 -17.51
C ASN A 678 21.19 39.72 -17.12
N PHE A 679 20.85 38.44 -17.26
CA PHE A 679 19.50 37.98 -16.97
C PHE A 679 19.19 38.10 -15.49
N SER A 680 18.09 38.80 -15.19
CA SER A 680 17.53 38.84 -13.86
C SER A 680 16.73 37.56 -13.58
N VAL A 681 16.33 37.35 -12.32
CA VAL A 681 15.40 36.25 -11.96
C VAL A 681 14.10 36.32 -12.78
N SER A 682 13.68 37.53 -13.19
CA SER A 682 12.50 37.69 -14.04
C SER A 682 12.73 37.16 -15.46
N ASP A 683 13.93 37.33 -16.01
CA ASP A 683 14.27 36.86 -17.35
C ASP A 683 14.44 35.34 -17.39
N TRP A 684 14.99 34.76 -16.33
CA TRP A 684 15.08 33.31 -16.16
C TRP A 684 13.72 32.61 -15.99
N SER A 685 12.67 33.37 -15.67
CA SER A 685 11.29 32.87 -15.53
C SER A 685 10.44 33.04 -16.80
N LYS A 686 11.03 33.49 -17.90
CA LYS A 686 10.36 33.65 -19.20
C LYS A 686 10.54 32.40 -20.05
N ASN A 687 9.67 32.22 -21.05
CA ASN A 687 9.87 31.16 -22.04
C ASN A 687 11.02 31.56 -22.97
N PHE A 688 12.02 30.70 -23.13
CA PHE A 688 13.15 30.96 -24.01
C PHE A 688 12.81 30.58 -25.46
N GLU A 689 13.03 31.52 -26.37
CA GLU A 689 12.98 31.29 -27.81
C GLU A 689 14.41 31.38 -28.35
N VAL A 690 15.03 30.23 -28.59
CA VAL A 690 16.43 30.17 -29.02
C VAL A 690 16.50 30.31 -30.54
N VAL A 691 17.21 31.34 -30.99
CA VAL A 691 17.48 31.61 -32.41
C VAL A 691 18.97 31.43 -32.65
N PHE A 692 19.33 30.56 -33.57
CA PHE A 692 20.72 30.40 -33.96
C PHE A 692 21.13 31.51 -34.92
N GLN A 693 22.29 32.12 -34.66
CA GLN A 693 22.87 33.11 -35.58
C GLN A 693 23.10 32.46 -36.94
N ASP A 694 22.72 33.17 -38.00
CA ASP A 694 22.92 32.77 -39.40
C ASP A 694 22.15 31.50 -39.85
N GLU A 695 21.13 31.08 -39.10
CA GLU A 695 20.21 30.02 -39.48
C GLU A 695 18.78 30.59 -39.61
N GLU A 696 18.22 30.62 -40.82
CA GLU A 696 16.80 30.92 -41.01
C GLU A 696 15.95 29.76 -40.47
N GLY A 697 15.06 30.06 -39.52
CA GLY A 697 14.19 29.07 -38.90
C GLY A 697 13.14 28.57 -39.89
N TRP A 698 13.22 27.30 -40.27
CA TRP A 698 12.12 26.61 -40.94
C TRP A 698 10.97 26.44 -39.93
N LEU A 699 9.99 27.33 -40.00
CA LEU A 699 8.66 27.11 -39.42
C LEU A 699 8.01 25.95 -40.19
N THR A 700 8.00 24.76 -39.60
CA THR A 700 7.07 23.70 -40.02
C THR A 700 5.70 24.01 -39.45
N GLU A 701 4.72 24.21 -40.34
CA GLU A 701 3.28 24.33 -40.05
C GLU A 701 2.71 23.14 -39.26
#